data_AF-A0A8T1XJY7-F1
#
_entry.id   AF-A0A8T1XJY7-F1
#
_cell.length_a   1.000
_cell.length_b   1.000
_cell.length_c   1.000
_cell.angle_alpha   90.00
_cell.angle_beta   90.00
_cell.angle_gamma   90.00
#
_symmetry.space_group_name_H-M   'P 1'
#
loop_
_entity.id
_entity.type
_entity.pdbx_description
1 polymer ?
#
loop_
_entity_poly.entity_id
_entity_poly.type
_entity_poly.pdbx_seq_one_letter_code
_entity_poly.pdbx_strand_id
1 'polypeptide(L)'
;MVEVIPKHIKDVWDKWNIRGAVILSLTLQAILICFSPLRKRTPRRLLIVLVWSSYLLADWSANFAVGLISKNQGKDLKPDDPPQDKKLMALWAPFLLLHLGGPDTITAFALEDNALWLRHVFGLVFQAIAGVYVVLMSLPNSLWVIILLVFISGTIKYLERTTALYSASLDKFRDSMIQAPDPGPNYAKLMEEYKAKKEARLPTKIVLIDEPDKENRPKKLEHPSLASKNREALTDLEIAQYAYKFFNTFKGLVVNLIFSFRERDESLEIFENLKDPEEALRIIEIELGFLYDALFTKIAILHTGIGTFSRVFASGTLVAAFIIFHKKPNKGREFHPADVVVTYTLFAVGLVLDFISILLFLFSDWTCAAYSSLKDDPDKPQSLKESCFNWLLEFRKLRWKPQECHKTGVHKCTKEGEKRCIMKGADKKESGDKKEGGDKKEGADQCSLVHKHDVLTTRFFLRRWSGSINVFNFIAYATKADVERIHDARGSFRRYSWKIIAFPFEKLNFIIQRVFDRILNLINEVHRWISHKVNALSREHPWARRSIYPIYFEFISRIPHFIKSVWDVLSEFFDISDTLDKVHKTLFVHGEPMTKELWKFMFEELRNKSKFGDSPENAKRISLARGEWTLRENLPEDAEREKLVRYVTKVDYDQSLLMWHIATELCYQQHEEETIPEGYDEQCKHYSNREFSKIISDYMMYLLILQPGLMSEVAGIGKIRFRDTLAEADKFFQRRHIEDKRSVKIATINILDVESEIEPMGVKGDRSKSVLFDASRLAKDLAKMEKTHKKDKWEILSKVWVELLCHAACHCDATAHVEQLSRGGELINFVWLLMAHFGLTDQFQINKGDARAKLIIGK
;
A
#
# COMPACT_ATOMS: atom_id res chain seq x y z
N MET A 1 23.81 7.81 50.97
CA MET A 1 23.43 7.34 49.62
C MET A 1 22.27 8.21 49.17
N VAL A 2 22.50 9.18 48.27
CA VAL A 2 21.43 10.08 47.80
C VAL A 2 20.45 9.23 47.01
N GLU A 3 19.20 9.13 47.45
CA GLU A 3 18.16 8.46 46.68
C GLU A 3 17.99 9.23 45.37
N VAL A 4 18.47 8.63 44.27
CA VAL A 4 18.46 9.22 42.91
C VAL A 4 17.03 9.46 42.42
N ILE A 5 16.04 8.79 43.01
CA ILE A 5 14.63 8.90 42.69
C ILE A 5 13.89 9.52 43.90
N PRO A 6 13.14 10.61 43.72
CA PRO A 6 12.33 11.21 44.79
C PRO A 6 11.38 10.20 45.44
N LYS A 7 11.28 10.18 46.77
CA LYS A 7 10.43 9.24 47.54
C LYS A 7 8.99 9.21 47.04
N HIS A 8 8.39 10.38 46.77
CA HIS A 8 7.03 10.46 46.22
C HIS A 8 6.87 9.71 44.88
N ILE A 9 7.86 9.78 43.99
CA ILE A 9 7.81 9.06 42.69
C ILE A 9 7.93 7.55 42.91
N LYS A 10 8.79 7.13 43.86
CA LYS A 10 8.95 5.73 44.24
C LYS A 10 7.68 5.16 44.86
N ASP A 11 7.04 5.89 45.78
CA ASP A 11 5.81 5.47 46.44
C ASP A 11 4.63 5.36 45.44
N VAL A 12 4.53 6.30 44.51
CA VAL A 12 3.54 6.25 43.42
C VAL A 12 3.82 5.06 42.50
N TRP A 13 5.09 4.84 42.12
CA TRP A 13 5.49 3.71 41.29
C TRP A 13 5.18 2.37 41.96
N ASP A 14 5.54 2.19 43.23
CA ASP A 14 5.33 0.93 43.95
C ASP A 14 3.84 0.62 44.15
N LYS A 15 2.99 1.65 44.24
CA LYS A 15 1.53 1.51 44.34
C LYS A 15 0.84 1.23 43.00
N TRP A 16 1.38 1.74 41.89
CA TRP A 16 0.71 1.70 40.57
C TRP A 16 1.43 0.86 39.52
N ASN A 17 2.63 0.36 39.75
CA ASN A 17 3.43 -0.36 38.75
C ASN A 17 2.64 -1.48 38.04
N ILE A 18 2.00 -2.40 38.78
CA ILE A 18 1.24 -3.51 38.21
C ILE A 18 -0.06 -3.01 37.59
N ARG A 19 -0.86 -2.23 38.34
CA ARG A 19 -2.16 -1.70 37.88
C ARG A 19 -1.99 -0.89 36.58
N GLY A 20 -1.01 0.00 36.55
CA GLY A 20 -0.65 0.84 35.42
C GLY A 20 -0.18 0.02 34.23
N ALA A 21 0.66 -1.00 34.43
CA ALA A 21 1.12 -1.86 33.33
C ALA A 21 -0.03 -2.68 32.71
N VAL A 22 -0.96 -3.19 33.54
CA VAL A 22 -2.15 -3.92 33.07
C VAL A 22 -3.11 -3.00 32.29
N ILE A 23 -3.37 -1.79 32.79
CA ILE A 23 -4.21 -0.79 32.10
C ILE A 23 -3.55 -0.33 30.79
N LEU A 24 -2.23 -0.12 30.79
CA LEU A 24 -1.47 0.24 29.60
C LEU A 24 -1.62 -0.86 28.53
N SER A 25 -1.44 -2.13 28.91
CA SER A 25 -1.63 -3.27 28.02
C SER A 25 -3.04 -3.28 27.41
N LEU A 26 -4.08 -3.12 28.23
CA LEU A 26 -5.48 -3.04 27.77
C LEU A 26 -5.72 -1.87 26.80
N THR A 27 -5.14 -0.71 27.11
CA THR A 27 -5.28 0.50 26.29
C THR A 27 -4.63 0.32 24.92
N LEU A 28 -3.45 -0.28 24.86
CA LEU A 28 -2.75 -0.60 23.62
C LEU A 28 -3.58 -1.56 22.76
N GLN A 29 -4.18 -2.60 23.36
CA GLN A 29 -5.06 -3.53 22.65
C GLN A 29 -6.31 -2.83 22.08
N ALA A 30 -6.93 -1.94 22.86
CA ALA A 30 -8.06 -1.14 22.38
C ALA A 30 -7.69 -0.22 21.21
N ILE A 31 -6.50 0.40 21.24
CA ILE A 31 -5.98 1.21 20.13
C ILE A 31 -5.80 0.32 18.89
N LEU A 32 -5.21 -0.87 19.04
CA LEU A 32 -4.99 -1.77 17.91
C LEU A 32 -6.31 -2.20 17.26
N ILE A 33 -7.35 -2.54 18.01
CA ILE A 33 -8.65 -2.94 17.45
C ILE A 33 -9.32 -1.79 16.68
N CYS A 34 -9.30 -0.58 17.25
CA CYS A 34 -9.98 0.56 16.65
C CYS A 34 -9.24 1.12 15.42
N PHE A 35 -7.91 1.17 15.45
CA PHE A 35 -7.11 1.89 14.44
C PHE A 35 -6.43 0.98 13.41
N SER A 36 -6.17 -0.29 13.71
CA SER A 36 -5.52 -1.20 12.73
C SER A 36 -6.31 -1.38 11.43
N PRO A 37 -7.65 -1.54 11.44
CA PRO A 37 -8.43 -1.64 10.20
C PRO A 37 -8.32 -0.39 9.31
N LEU A 38 -8.02 0.77 9.90
CA LEU A 38 -7.88 2.02 9.16
C LEU A 38 -6.61 2.07 8.32
N ARG A 39 -5.62 1.21 8.59
CA ARG A 39 -4.39 1.10 7.79
C ARG A 39 -4.67 0.79 6.32
N LYS A 40 -5.67 -0.05 6.04
CA LYS A 40 -6.12 -0.33 4.66
C LYS A 40 -6.70 0.90 3.96
N ARG A 41 -7.25 1.85 4.73
CA ARG A 41 -8.08 2.95 4.22
C ARG A 41 -7.33 4.26 4.09
N THR A 42 -6.12 4.37 4.65
CA THR A 42 -5.38 5.62 4.60
C THR A 42 -3.87 5.44 4.67
N PRO A 43 -3.10 6.11 3.78
CA PRO A 43 -1.64 6.12 3.84
C PRO A 43 -1.11 7.17 4.86
N ARG A 44 -1.93 7.65 5.80
CA ARG A 44 -1.53 8.70 6.74
C ARG A 44 -0.46 8.19 7.71
N ARG A 45 0.75 8.76 7.61
CA ARG A 45 1.90 8.40 8.44
C ARG A 45 1.62 8.42 9.94
N LEU A 46 0.90 9.42 10.46
CA LEU A 46 0.59 9.49 11.91
C LEU A 46 -0.22 8.29 12.41
N LEU A 47 -1.19 7.83 11.60
CA LEU A 47 -1.97 6.65 11.96
C LEU A 47 -1.10 5.40 11.93
N ILE A 48 -0.24 5.27 10.91
CA ILE A 48 0.70 4.16 10.80
C ILE A 48 1.67 4.14 11.99
N VAL A 49 2.22 5.28 12.39
CA VAL A 49 3.13 5.39 13.56
C VAL A 49 2.40 5.06 14.87
N LEU A 50 1.15 5.51 15.04
CA LEU A 50 0.32 5.18 16.21
C LEU A 50 0.09 3.66 16.31
N VAL A 51 -0.31 3.02 15.20
CA VAL A 51 -0.56 1.57 15.18
C VAL A 51 0.74 0.80 15.36
N TRP A 52 1.82 1.20 14.69
CA TRP A 52 3.15 0.59 14.81
C TRP A 52 3.68 0.63 16.24
N SER A 53 3.65 1.81 16.89
CA SER A 53 4.09 1.94 18.28
C SER A 53 3.21 1.13 19.23
N SER A 54 1.90 1.13 19.01
CA SER A 54 0.97 0.33 19.83
C SER A 54 1.23 -1.16 19.69
N TYR A 55 1.51 -1.63 18.47
CA TYR A 55 1.79 -3.02 18.15
C TYR A 55 3.07 -3.50 18.85
N LEU A 56 4.15 -2.71 18.77
CA LEU A 56 5.41 -3.04 19.44
C LEU A 56 5.29 -3.03 20.97
N LEU A 57 4.59 -2.04 21.53
CA LEU A 57 4.44 -1.89 22.98
C LEU A 57 3.45 -2.89 23.59
N ALA A 58 2.48 -3.40 22.83
CA ALA A 58 1.44 -4.29 23.34
C ALA A 58 2.03 -5.56 23.96
N ASP A 59 2.87 -6.29 23.24
CA ASP A 59 3.49 -7.53 23.72
C ASP A 59 4.50 -7.25 24.85
N TRP A 60 5.27 -6.17 24.74
CA TRP A 60 6.24 -5.77 25.77
C TRP A 60 5.54 -5.43 27.10
N SER A 61 4.47 -4.63 27.06
CA SER A 61 3.72 -4.22 28.26
C SER A 61 3.10 -5.42 28.98
N ALA A 62 2.57 -6.39 28.24
CA ALA A 62 1.97 -7.60 28.81
C ALA A 62 3.03 -8.49 29.46
N ASN A 63 4.15 -8.75 28.78
CA ASN A 63 5.26 -9.53 29.35
C ASN A 63 5.86 -8.85 30.58
N PHE A 64 6.03 -7.52 30.56
CA PHE A 64 6.50 -6.73 31.70
C PHE A 64 5.55 -6.86 32.90
N ALA A 65 4.24 -6.74 32.67
CA ALA A 65 3.23 -6.92 33.71
C ALA A 65 3.23 -8.34 34.30
N VAL A 66 3.35 -9.39 33.46
CA VAL A 66 3.48 -10.78 33.93
C VAL A 66 4.72 -10.96 34.80
N GLY A 67 5.85 -10.37 34.40
CA GLY A 67 7.09 -10.40 35.19
C GLY A 67 6.95 -9.73 36.57
N LEU A 68 6.28 -8.58 36.63
CA LEU A 68 5.99 -7.90 37.90
C LEU A 68 5.05 -8.73 38.80
N ILE A 69 4.01 -9.34 38.22
CA ILE A 69 3.09 -10.22 38.96
C ILE A 69 3.84 -11.43 39.51
N SER A 70 4.66 -12.10 38.70
CA SER A 70 5.46 -13.26 39.11
C SER A 70 6.43 -12.92 40.25
N LYS A 71 7.10 -11.76 40.18
CA LYS A 71 8.01 -11.29 41.25
C LYS A 71 7.31 -11.06 42.60
N ASN A 72 6.05 -10.65 42.57
CA ASN A 72 5.25 -10.36 43.76
C ASN A 72 4.44 -11.57 44.24
N GLN A 73 4.27 -12.60 43.41
CA GLN A 73 3.75 -13.90 43.82
C GLN A 73 4.84 -14.65 44.61
N GLY A 74 4.57 -14.93 45.89
CA GLY A 74 5.47 -15.70 46.77
C GLY A 74 6.25 -14.90 47.82
N LYS A 75 6.19 -13.56 47.83
CA LYS A 75 6.78 -12.73 48.90
C LYS A 75 5.76 -12.39 49.97
N ASP A 76 6.04 -12.66 51.24
CA ASP A 76 5.19 -12.18 52.33
C ASP A 76 5.23 -10.66 52.42
N LEU A 77 4.05 -10.04 52.59
CA LEU A 77 3.91 -8.59 52.72
C LEU A 77 4.65 -8.15 53.99
N LYS A 78 5.56 -7.17 53.86
CA LYS A 78 6.11 -6.50 55.05
C LYS A 78 5.04 -5.55 55.62
N PRO A 79 5.09 -5.22 56.92
CA PRO A 79 4.09 -4.35 57.56
C PRO A 79 3.93 -2.98 56.89
N ASP A 80 4.98 -2.48 56.23
CA ASP A 80 5.01 -1.18 55.55
C ASP A 80 4.65 -1.25 54.06
N ASP A 81 4.46 -2.45 53.48
CA ASP A 81 4.09 -2.59 52.07
C ASP A 81 2.59 -2.30 51.87
N PRO A 82 2.20 -1.59 50.80
CA PRO A 82 0.79 -1.38 50.49
C PRO A 82 0.08 -2.74 50.32
N PRO A 83 -1.17 -2.89 50.78
CA PRO A 83 -1.91 -4.15 50.66
C PRO A 83 -2.15 -4.46 49.17
N GLN A 84 -1.25 -5.24 48.59
CA GLN A 84 -1.40 -5.83 47.27
C GLN A 84 -2.06 -7.20 47.43
N ASP A 85 -3.31 -7.32 47.01
CA ASP A 85 -4.04 -8.57 47.15
C ASP A 85 -3.53 -9.61 46.13
N LYS A 86 -2.69 -10.53 46.61
CA LYS A 86 -2.11 -11.64 45.81
C LYS A 86 -3.17 -12.42 45.04
N LYS A 87 -4.40 -12.49 45.54
CA LYS A 87 -5.50 -13.28 44.96
C LYS A 87 -6.02 -12.67 43.65
N LEU A 88 -6.14 -11.34 43.57
CA LEU A 88 -6.63 -10.66 42.38
C LEU A 88 -5.53 -10.50 41.32
N MET A 89 -4.28 -10.34 41.73
CA MET A 89 -3.13 -10.31 40.82
C MET A 89 -2.97 -11.63 40.05
N ALA A 90 -3.30 -12.76 40.68
CA ALA A 90 -3.31 -14.07 40.01
C ALA A 90 -4.36 -14.17 38.89
N LEU A 91 -5.46 -13.39 38.97
CA LEU A 91 -6.46 -13.30 37.90
C LEU A 91 -5.99 -12.43 36.73
N TRP A 92 -5.14 -11.42 36.98
CA TRP A 92 -4.63 -10.54 35.92
C TRP A 92 -3.64 -11.24 35.00
N ALA A 93 -2.88 -12.23 35.47
CA ALA A 93 -1.94 -12.97 34.62
C ALA A 93 -2.62 -13.68 33.43
N PRO A 94 -3.71 -14.45 33.61
CA PRO A 94 -4.51 -14.96 32.49
C PRO A 94 -5.08 -13.87 31.55
N PHE A 95 -5.44 -12.69 32.06
CA PHE A 95 -5.87 -11.58 31.21
C PHE A 95 -4.74 -11.04 30.34
N LEU A 96 -3.52 -10.98 30.87
CA LEU A 96 -2.34 -10.60 30.09
C LEU A 96 -2.03 -11.64 29.01
N LEU A 97 -2.26 -12.94 29.28
CA LEU A 97 -2.21 -13.98 28.25
C LEU A 97 -3.27 -13.74 27.15
N LEU A 98 -4.49 -13.36 27.53
CA LEU A 98 -5.54 -12.97 26.58
C LEU A 98 -5.12 -11.76 25.73
N HIS A 99 -4.45 -10.77 26.31
CA HIS A 99 -3.90 -9.62 25.57
C HIS A 99 -2.75 -10.01 24.64
N LEU A 100 -1.86 -10.93 25.05
CA LEU A 100 -0.80 -11.45 24.18
C LEU A 100 -1.36 -12.25 23.00
N GLY A 101 -2.56 -12.81 23.15
CA GLY A 101 -3.33 -13.35 22.04
C GLY A 101 -3.57 -12.32 20.94
N GLY A 102 -3.56 -11.02 21.25
CA GLY A 102 -3.69 -9.93 20.29
C GLY A 102 -5.08 -9.86 19.64
N PRO A 103 -5.36 -8.75 18.95
CA PRO A 103 -6.67 -8.53 18.36
C PRO A 103 -6.83 -9.23 17.01
N ASP A 104 -8.07 -9.48 16.60
CA ASP A 104 -8.36 -10.13 15.31
C ASP A 104 -7.96 -9.28 14.09
N THR A 105 -7.92 -7.96 14.28
CA THR A 105 -7.70 -6.96 13.22
C THR A 105 -6.24 -6.84 12.77
N ILE A 106 -5.28 -7.35 13.56
CA ILE A 106 -3.86 -7.28 13.25
C ILE A 106 -3.13 -8.47 13.90
N THR A 107 -2.48 -9.29 13.08
CA THR A 107 -1.57 -10.35 13.53
C THR A 107 -0.12 -9.95 13.31
N ALA A 108 0.14 -9.37 12.14
CA ALA A 108 1.45 -8.90 11.70
C ALA A 108 1.36 -7.45 11.26
N PHE A 109 2.38 -6.66 11.58
CA PHE A 109 2.50 -5.30 11.05
C PHE A 109 3.10 -5.32 9.65
N ALA A 110 4.14 -6.13 9.44
CA ALA A 110 4.83 -6.35 8.18
C ALA A 110 4.97 -7.86 7.88
N LEU A 111 5.30 -8.25 6.65
CA LEU A 111 5.37 -9.68 6.26
C LEU A 111 6.47 -10.43 7.02
N GLU A 112 7.54 -9.73 7.40
CA GLU A 112 8.67 -10.26 8.16
C GLU A 112 8.23 -10.76 9.55
N ASP A 113 7.18 -10.16 10.12
CA ASP A 113 6.61 -10.63 11.39
C ASP A 113 6.02 -12.05 11.26
N ASN A 114 5.46 -12.39 10.08
CA ASN A 114 4.93 -13.73 9.81
C ASN A 114 6.06 -14.77 9.75
N ALA A 115 7.21 -14.42 9.16
CA ALA A 115 8.37 -15.31 9.09
C ALA A 115 8.92 -15.64 10.49
N LEU A 116 8.71 -14.75 11.46
CA LEU A 116 9.18 -14.89 12.84
C LEU A 116 8.19 -15.61 13.77
N TRP A 117 7.18 -16.31 13.24
CA TRP A 117 6.16 -17.02 14.01
C TRP A 117 6.71 -17.97 15.10
N LEU A 118 7.89 -18.58 14.89
CA LEU A 118 8.55 -19.42 15.90
C LEU A 118 8.82 -18.67 17.22
N ARG A 119 9.09 -17.35 17.17
CA ARG A 119 9.27 -16.54 18.38
C ARG A 119 7.98 -16.48 19.21
N HIS A 120 6.84 -16.40 18.53
CA HIS A 120 5.52 -16.40 19.17
C HIS A 120 5.16 -17.77 19.74
N VAL A 121 5.56 -18.88 19.09
CA VAL A 121 5.43 -20.23 19.65
C VAL A 121 6.24 -20.35 20.95
N PHE A 122 7.49 -19.92 20.94
CA PHE A 122 8.35 -19.97 22.13
C PHE A 122 7.77 -19.11 23.26
N GLY A 123 7.29 -17.91 22.92
CA GLY A 123 6.58 -17.03 23.84
C GLY A 123 5.32 -17.69 24.44
N LEU A 124 4.51 -18.34 23.61
CA LEU A 124 3.33 -19.09 24.04
C LEU A 124 3.69 -20.20 25.03
N VAL A 125 4.73 -20.99 24.75
CA VAL A 125 5.15 -22.08 25.66
C VAL A 125 5.55 -21.53 27.02
N PHE A 126 6.38 -20.49 27.06
CA PHE A 126 6.80 -19.88 28.33
C PHE A 126 5.62 -19.28 29.11
N GLN A 127 4.72 -18.58 28.39
CA GLN A 127 3.53 -17.98 28.99
C GLN A 127 2.49 -19.01 29.44
N ALA A 128 2.37 -20.14 28.73
CA ALA A 128 1.53 -21.26 29.14
C ALA A 128 2.07 -21.91 30.42
N ILE A 129 3.39 -22.14 30.52
CA ILE A 129 4.03 -22.65 31.74
C ILE A 129 3.80 -21.68 32.91
N ALA A 130 4.04 -20.38 32.69
CA ALA A 130 3.79 -19.35 33.70
C ALA A 130 2.32 -19.31 34.12
N GLY A 131 1.38 -19.42 33.17
CA GLY A 131 -0.05 -19.46 33.45
C GLY A 131 -0.48 -20.71 34.20
N VAL A 132 0.06 -21.89 33.87
CA VAL A 132 -0.16 -23.13 34.63
C VAL A 132 0.36 -22.98 36.06
N TYR A 133 1.56 -22.42 36.23
CA TYR A 133 2.10 -22.13 37.57
C TYR A 133 1.16 -21.22 38.37
N VAL A 134 0.66 -20.13 37.77
CA VAL A 134 -0.30 -19.22 38.42
C VAL A 134 -1.61 -19.95 38.77
N VAL A 135 -2.13 -20.82 37.88
CA VAL A 135 -3.34 -21.60 38.12
C VAL A 135 -3.14 -22.57 39.28
N LEU A 136 -2.02 -23.29 39.32
CA LEU A 136 -1.67 -24.22 40.40
C LEU A 136 -1.54 -23.51 41.75
N MET A 137 -0.84 -22.37 41.77
CA MET A 137 -0.73 -21.51 42.95
C MET A 137 -2.06 -20.90 43.37
N SER A 138 -3.05 -20.87 42.47
CA SER A 138 -4.37 -20.32 42.72
C SER A 138 -5.41 -21.34 43.13
N LEU A 139 -5.13 -22.65 43.10
CA LEU A 139 -6.06 -23.69 43.59
C LEU A 139 -6.58 -23.43 45.02
N PRO A 140 -5.78 -22.90 45.97
CA PRO A 140 -6.28 -22.53 47.30
C PRO A 140 -7.16 -21.27 47.30
N ASN A 141 -7.20 -20.51 46.19
CA ASN A 141 -7.94 -19.26 46.07
C ASN A 141 -9.39 -19.52 45.63
N SER A 142 -10.32 -18.74 46.20
CA SER A 142 -11.74 -18.76 45.84
C SER A 142 -12.05 -18.19 44.43
N LEU A 143 -11.02 -17.91 43.62
CA LEU A 143 -11.11 -17.38 42.26
C LEU A 143 -10.57 -18.36 41.20
N TRP A 144 -10.10 -19.55 41.59
CA TRP A 144 -9.46 -20.52 40.68
C TRP A 144 -10.31 -20.85 39.44
N VAL A 145 -11.63 -21.05 39.58
CA VAL A 145 -12.50 -21.34 38.42
C VAL A 145 -12.48 -20.20 37.40
N ILE A 146 -12.49 -18.95 37.86
CA ILE A 146 -12.45 -17.76 36.99
C ILE A 146 -11.08 -17.68 36.30
N ILE A 147 -10.00 -17.90 37.06
CA ILE A 147 -8.62 -17.92 36.56
C ILE A 147 -8.47 -18.98 35.45
N LEU A 148 -9.00 -20.19 35.67
CA LEU A 148 -8.96 -21.28 34.70
C LEU A 148 -9.73 -20.93 33.41
N LEU A 149 -10.94 -20.39 33.52
CA LEU A 149 -11.75 -19.99 32.36
C LEU A 149 -11.06 -18.91 31.52
N VAL A 150 -10.51 -17.87 32.16
CA VAL A 150 -9.76 -16.82 31.46
C VAL A 150 -8.47 -17.37 30.86
N PHE A 151 -7.79 -18.29 31.55
CA PHE A 151 -6.58 -18.94 31.03
C PHE A 151 -6.87 -19.78 29.77
N ILE A 152 -7.98 -20.53 29.74
CA ILE A 152 -8.42 -21.27 28.56
C ILE A 152 -8.68 -20.31 27.39
N SER A 153 -9.46 -19.25 27.63
CA SER A 153 -9.75 -18.22 26.60
C SER A 153 -8.47 -17.57 26.07
N GLY A 154 -7.54 -17.21 26.97
CA GLY A 154 -6.25 -16.61 26.61
C GLY A 154 -5.36 -17.54 25.79
N THR A 155 -5.30 -18.82 26.17
CA THR A 155 -4.52 -19.84 25.44
C THR A 155 -5.06 -20.03 24.02
N ILE A 156 -6.39 -20.08 23.86
CA ILE A 156 -7.03 -20.22 22.54
C ILE A 156 -6.69 -19.03 21.65
N LYS A 157 -6.87 -17.79 22.13
CA LYS A 157 -6.58 -16.60 21.30
C LYS A 157 -5.11 -16.48 20.91
N TYR A 158 -4.20 -16.92 21.77
CA TYR A 158 -2.78 -16.97 21.47
C TYR A 158 -2.49 -18.05 20.42
N LEU A 159 -3.05 -19.26 20.56
CA LEU A 159 -2.94 -20.30 19.52
C LEU A 159 -3.45 -19.79 18.16
N GLU A 160 -4.61 -19.13 18.13
CA GLU A 160 -5.16 -18.53 16.91
C GLU A 160 -4.19 -17.52 16.27
N ARG A 161 -3.54 -16.65 17.07
CA ARG A 161 -2.51 -15.73 16.57
C ARG A 161 -1.31 -16.47 15.99
N THR A 162 -0.82 -17.48 16.70
CA THR A 162 0.34 -18.27 16.26
C THR A 162 0.06 -19.04 14.98
N THR A 163 -1.13 -19.65 14.86
CA THR A 163 -1.56 -20.31 13.62
C THR A 163 -1.71 -19.30 12.48
N ALA A 164 -2.18 -18.07 12.75
CA ALA A 164 -2.23 -17.00 11.74
C ALA A 164 -0.87 -16.60 11.21
N LEU A 165 0.09 -16.38 12.09
CA LEU A 165 1.46 -16.07 11.67
C LEU A 165 2.10 -17.25 10.91
N TYR A 166 1.86 -18.49 11.36
CA TYR A 166 2.34 -19.69 10.69
C TYR A 166 1.78 -19.83 9.27
N SER A 167 0.46 -19.75 9.11
CA SER A 167 -0.19 -19.88 7.80
C SER A 167 0.13 -18.72 6.86
N ALA A 168 0.35 -17.52 7.39
CA ALA A 168 0.70 -16.32 6.62
C ALA A 168 2.20 -16.20 6.29
N SER A 169 3.07 -17.04 6.86
CA SER A 169 4.48 -17.09 6.51
C SER A 169 4.64 -17.56 5.06
N LEU A 170 5.37 -16.82 4.22
CA LEU A 170 5.41 -17.05 2.77
C LEU A 170 5.78 -18.49 2.39
N ASP A 171 6.74 -19.10 3.08
CA ASP A 171 7.14 -20.50 2.83
C ASP A 171 5.99 -21.47 3.11
N LYS A 172 5.28 -21.27 4.22
CA LYS A 172 4.15 -22.14 4.62
C LYS A 172 2.88 -21.86 3.85
N PHE A 173 2.66 -20.61 3.49
CA PHE A 173 1.64 -20.20 2.57
C PHE A 173 1.83 -20.90 1.21
N ARG A 174 3.07 -20.90 0.68
CA ARG A 174 3.43 -21.63 -0.54
C ARG A 174 3.26 -23.15 -0.40
N ASP A 175 3.80 -23.75 0.66
CA ASP A 175 3.68 -25.20 0.92
C ASP A 175 2.22 -25.66 0.93
N SER A 176 1.30 -24.83 1.46
CA SER A 176 -0.13 -25.16 1.54
C SER A 176 -0.84 -25.21 0.18
N MET A 177 -0.22 -24.67 -0.88
CA MET A 177 -0.79 -24.57 -2.23
C MET A 177 -0.14 -25.51 -3.24
N ILE A 178 1.06 -26.02 -2.96
CA ILE A 178 1.75 -26.96 -3.85
C ILE A 178 1.02 -28.31 -3.80
N GLN A 179 0.44 -28.69 -4.94
CA GLN A 179 -0.10 -30.04 -5.13
C GLN A 179 1.05 -31.06 -5.23
N ALA A 180 0.77 -32.33 -4.95
CA ALA A 180 1.76 -33.38 -5.12
C ALA A 180 2.34 -33.32 -6.55
N PRO A 181 3.67 -33.39 -6.73
CA PRO A 181 4.29 -33.29 -8.04
C PRO A 181 3.71 -34.39 -8.95
N ASP A 182 3.08 -34.00 -10.05
CA ASP A 182 2.75 -34.91 -11.16
C ASP A 182 3.93 -34.84 -12.13
N PRO A 183 4.91 -35.77 -12.07
CA PRO A 183 6.10 -35.73 -12.92
C PRO A 183 5.79 -35.95 -14.42
N GLY A 184 4.52 -36.00 -14.81
CA GLY A 184 4.09 -36.36 -16.15
C GLY A 184 4.51 -37.80 -16.50
N PRO A 185 4.23 -38.25 -17.73
CA PRO A 185 4.81 -39.49 -18.22
C PRO A 185 6.33 -39.33 -18.32
N ASN A 186 7.10 -40.16 -17.62
CA ASN A 186 8.56 -40.21 -17.79
C ASN A 186 8.88 -40.65 -19.23
N TYR A 187 9.17 -39.68 -20.10
CA TYR A 187 9.41 -39.89 -21.53
C TYR A 187 10.53 -40.91 -21.77
N ALA A 188 11.60 -40.88 -20.97
CA ALA A 188 12.69 -41.84 -21.08
C ALA A 188 12.19 -43.27 -20.85
N LYS A 189 11.41 -43.49 -19.77
CA LYS A 189 10.80 -44.80 -19.48
C LYS A 189 9.81 -45.23 -20.58
N LEU A 190 9.02 -44.31 -21.10
CA LEU A 190 8.08 -44.60 -22.19
C LEU A 190 8.80 -44.99 -23.49
N MET A 191 9.90 -44.29 -23.81
CA MET A 191 10.72 -44.61 -24.98
C MET A 191 11.52 -45.91 -24.82
N GLU A 192 11.98 -46.23 -23.61
CA GLU A 192 12.54 -47.54 -23.28
C GLU A 192 11.51 -48.65 -23.47
N GLU A 193 10.28 -48.48 -22.97
CA GLU A 193 9.20 -49.44 -23.17
C GLU A 193 8.83 -49.59 -24.66
N TYR A 194 8.80 -48.50 -25.42
CA TYR A 194 8.56 -48.54 -26.86
C TYR A 194 9.65 -49.34 -27.57
N LYS A 195 10.92 -49.06 -27.25
CA LYS A 195 12.08 -49.73 -27.84
C LYS A 195 12.07 -51.23 -27.54
N ALA A 196 11.86 -51.62 -26.29
CA ALA A 196 11.78 -53.02 -25.87
C ALA A 196 10.64 -53.78 -26.58
N LYS A 197 9.46 -53.16 -26.69
CA LYS A 197 8.31 -53.78 -27.38
C LYS A 197 8.50 -53.88 -28.90
N LYS A 198 9.21 -52.92 -29.50
CA LYS A 198 9.59 -52.95 -30.93
C LYS A 198 10.62 -54.05 -31.21
N GLU A 199 11.61 -54.22 -30.34
CA GLU A 199 12.59 -55.31 -30.41
C GLU A 199 11.93 -56.69 -30.28
N ALA A 200 10.90 -56.80 -29.43
CA ALA A 200 10.06 -58.00 -29.30
C ALA A 200 9.07 -58.23 -30.47
N ARG A 201 9.13 -57.42 -31.54
CA ARG A 201 8.23 -57.48 -32.72
C ARG A 201 6.73 -57.38 -32.38
N LEU A 202 6.37 -56.68 -31.31
CA LEU A 202 4.98 -56.42 -30.97
C LEU A 202 4.44 -55.24 -31.82
N PRO A 203 3.22 -55.33 -32.37
CA PRO A 203 2.59 -54.22 -33.08
C PRO A 203 2.32 -53.08 -32.09
N THR A 204 3.21 -52.11 -32.02
CA THR A 204 3.12 -51.00 -31.06
C THR A 204 2.84 -49.68 -31.77
N LYS A 205 1.80 -48.98 -31.30
CA LYS A 205 1.46 -47.63 -31.77
C LYS A 205 1.50 -46.67 -30.59
N ILE A 206 2.18 -45.54 -30.77
CA ILE A 206 2.10 -44.42 -29.84
C ILE A 206 0.80 -43.68 -30.16
N VAL A 207 -0.12 -43.66 -29.21
CA VAL A 207 -1.36 -42.89 -29.31
C VAL A 207 -1.23 -41.71 -28.37
N LEU A 208 -1.42 -40.52 -28.91
CA LEU A 208 -1.59 -39.30 -28.12
C LEU A 208 -2.98 -39.37 -27.51
N ILE A 209 -3.04 -39.54 -26.19
CA ILE A 209 -4.29 -39.49 -25.43
C ILE A 209 -4.47 -38.04 -25.00
N ASP A 210 -5.54 -37.41 -25.48
CA ASP A 210 -6.08 -36.20 -24.87
C ASP A 210 -6.26 -36.45 -23.37
N GLU A 211 -5.87 -35.51 -22.52
CA GLU A 211 -5.96 -35.65 -21.06
C GLU A 211 -7.28 -36.31 -20.60
N PRO A 212 -7.20 -37.36 -19.76
CA PRO A 212 -8.35 -38.23 -19.44
C PRO A 212 -9.50 -37.53 -18.70
N ASP A 213 -9.34 -36.28 -18.27
CA ASP A 213 -10.32 -35.61 -17.42
C ASP A 213 -11.42 -34.83 -18.17
N LYS A 214 -11.57 -34.91 -19.50
CA LYS A 214 -12.62 -34.14 -20.22
C LYS A 214 -14.05 -34.42 -19.75
N GLU A 215 -14.38 -35.66 -19.36
CA GLU A 215 -15.75 -36.05 -18.98
C GLU A 215 -16.09 -35.82 -17.49
N ASN A 216 -15.10 -35.81 -16.59
CA ASN A 216 -15.28 -35.55 -15.15
C ASN A 216 -14.89 -34.10 -14.75
N ARG A 217 -14.65 -33.23 -15.73
CA ARG A 217 -14.27 -31.84 -15.50
C ARG A 217 -15.42 -31.07 -14.82
N PRO A 218 -15.17 -30.34 -13.73
CA PRO A 218 -16.17 -29.40 -13.20
C PRO A 218 -16.54 -28.41 -14.30
N LYS A 219 -17.83 -28.08 -14.41
CA LYS A 219 -18.36 -27.15 -15.43
C LYS A 219 -17.54 -25.87 -15.45
N LYS A 220 -17.20 -25.40 -16.65
CA LYS A 220 -16.56 -24.09 -16.85
C LYS A 220 -17.49 -23.04 -16.23
N LEU A 221 -16.94 -22.20 -15.35
CA LEU A 221 -17.72 -21.15 -14.72
C LEU A 221 -17.87 -20.00 -15.70
N GLU A 222 -19.07 -19.84 -16.24
CA GLU A 222 -19.39 -18.79 -17.21
C GLU A 222 -19.95 -17.54 -16.50
N HIS A 223 -19.80 -16.38 -17.14
CA HIS A 223 -20.41 -15.14 -16.66
C HIS A 223 -21.95 -15.23 -16.77
N PRO A 224 -22.74 -14.70 -15.82
CA PRO A 224 -24.20 -14.87 -15.81
C PRO A 224 -24.90 -14.29 -17.04
N SER A 225 -24.31 -13.27 -17.67
CA SER A 225 -24.82 -12.69 -18.93
C SER A 225 -24.75 -13.63 -20.13
N LEU A 226 -23.92 -14.68 -20.08
CA LEU A 226 -23.86 -15.73 -21.10
C LEU A 226 -24.98 -16.76 -20.88
N ALA A 227 -25.35 -17.00 -19.63
CA ALA A 227 -26.38 -17.95 -19.25
C ALA A 227 -27.81 -17.37 -19.30
N SER A 228 -28.00 -16.07 -19.06
CA SER A 228 -29.31 -15.40 -19.04
C SER A 228 -29.31 -14.10 -19.86
N LYS A 229 -30.17 -14.02 -20.89
CA LYS A 229 -30.30 -12.85 -21.77
C LYS A 229 -30.87 -11.61 -21.07
N ASN A 230 -31.53 -11.78 -19.92
CA ASN A 230 -32.22 -10.70 -19.21
C ASN A 230 -31.36 -10.05 -18.12
N ARG A 231 -30.17 -10.59 -17.82
CA ARG A 231 -29.38 -10.20 -16.66
C ARG A 231 -27.98 -9.75 -17.08
N GLU A 232 -27.78 -8.43 -17.06
CA GLU A 232 -26.56 -7.82 -17.59
C GLU A 232 -25.54 -7.45 -16.51
N ALA A 233 -25.98 -7.22 -15.27
CA ALA A 233 -25.14 -6.76 -14.17
C ALA A 233 -25.07 -7.78 -13.04
N LEU A 234 -23.90 -7.86 -12.41
CA LEU A 234 -23.66 -8.72 -11.26
C LEU A 234 -24.23 -8.11 -9.98
N THR A 235 -24.78 -8.95 -9.11
CA THR A 235 -25.15 -8.55 -7.75
C THR A 235 -23.92 -8.39 -6.87
N ASP A 236 -24.07 -7.61 -5.80
CA ASP A 236 -22.97 -7.34 -4.87
C ASP A 236 -22.43 -8.62 -4.21
N LEU A 237 -23.31 -9.61 -3.97
CA LEU A 237 -22.94 -10.94 -3.48
C LEU A 237 -22.19 -11.76 -4.54
N GLU A 238 -22.66 -11.79 -5.79
CA GLU A 238 -21.97 -12.49 -6.89
C GLU A 238 -20.56 -11.92 -7.08
N ILE A 239 -20.39 -10.60 -7.02
CA ILE A 239 -19.07 -9.93 -7.07
C ILE A 239 -18.16 -10.43 -5.95
N ALA A 240 -18.66 -10.53 -4.72
CA ALA A 240 -17.87 -11.03 -3.58
C ALA A 240 -17.51 -12.51 -3.73
N GLN A 241 -18.40 -13.32 -4.32
CA GLN A 241 -18.16 -14.74 -4.59
C GLN A 241 -17.13 -14.95 -5.70
N TYR A 242 -17.22 -14.21 -6.81
CA TYR A 242 -16.19 -14.20 -7.86
C TYR A 242 -14.84 -13.79 -7.29
N ALA A 243 -14.79 -12.70 -6.50
CA ALA A 243 -13.57 -12.26 -5.84
C ALA A 243 -12.98 -13.33 -4.90
N TYR A 244 -13.81 -14.12 -4.19
CA TYR A 244 -13.33 -15.21 -3.34
C TYR A 244 -12.79 -16.39 -4.13
N LYS A 245 -13.41 -16.73 -5.27
CA LYS A 245 -12.89 -17.72 -6.19
C LYS A 245 -11.54 -17.28 -6.74
N PHE A 246 -11.46 -16.06 -7.27
CA PHE A 246 -10.23 -15.52 -7.86
C PHE A 246 -9.13 -15.33 -6.82
N PHE A 247 -9.45 -14.89 -5.61
CA PHE A 247 -8.50 -14.89 -4.50
C PHE A 247 -7.87 -16.27 -4.30
N ASN A 248 -8.66 -17.36 -4.32
CA ASN A 248 -8.11 -18.70 -4.14
C ASN A 248 -7.25 -19.17 -5.32
N THR A 249 -7.51 -18.64 -6.52
CA THR A 249 -6.68 -18.86 -7.71
C THR A 249 -5.40 -18.04 -7.66
N PHE A 250 -5.49 -16.71 -7.53
CA PHE A 250 -4.39 -15.77 -7.66
C PHE A 250 -3.59 -15.52 -6.38
N LYS A 251 -4.00 -16.04 -5.22
CA LYS A 251 -3.13 -16.02 -4.02
C LYS A 251 -1.79 -16.72 -4.23
N GLY A 252 -1.69 -17.63 -5.21
CA GLY A 252 -0.42 -18.20 -5.65
C GLY A 252 0.57 -17.16 -6.20
N LEU A 253 0.08 -16.01 -6.71
CA LEU A 253 0.91 -14.94 -7.29
C LEU A 253 1.88 -14.40 -6.23
N VAL A 254 1.40 -14.30 -4.99
CA VAL A 254 2.15 -13.78 -3.83
C VAL A 254 3.45 -14.55 -3.58
N VAL A 255 3.46 -15.83 -3.93
CA VAL A 255 4.59 -16.74 -3.71
C VAL A 255 5.19 -17.25 -5.03
N ASN A 256 4.95 -16.52 -6.13
CA ASN A 256 5.46 -16.80 -7.47
C ASN A 256 5.15 -18.23 -7.95
N LEU A 257 3.96 -18.74 -7.62
CA LEU A 257 3.47 -20.01 -8.17
C LEU A 257 2.95 -19.78 -9.59
N ILE A 258 3.20 -20.77 -10.45
CA ILE A 258 2.79 -20.73 -11.86
C ILE A 258 1.36 -21.27 -11.97
N PHE A 259 0.47 -20.53 -12.64
CA PHE A 259 -0.94 -20.92 -12.81
C PHE A 259 -1.14 -21.87 -13.97
N SER A 260 -2.23 -22.64 -13.89
CA SER A 260 -2.71 -23.42 -15.01
C SER A 260 -3.34 -22.50 -16.08
N PHE A 261 -3.24 -22.90 -17.35
CA PHE A 261 -3.96 -22.20 -18.43
C PHE A 261 -5.46 -22.14 -18.21
N ARG A 262 -6.03 -23.16 -17.57
CA ARG A 262 -7.46 -23.22 -17.30
C ARG A 262 -7.91 -22.08 -16.37
N GLU A 263 -7.18 -21.87 -15.28
CA GLU A 263 -7.48 -20.81 -14.32
C GLU A 263 -7.39 -19.42 -14.95
N ARG A 264 -6.38 -19.23 -15.83
CA ARG A 264 -6.24 -18.03 -16.67
C ARG A 264 -7.46 -17.86 -17.58
N ASP A 265 -7.80 -18.87 -18.36
CA ASP A 265 -8.87 -18.78 -19.38
C ASP A 265 -10.24 -18.55 -18.73
N GLU A 266 -10.52 -19.16 -17.57
CA GLU A 266 -11.74 -18.91 -16.80
C GLU A 266 -11.82 -17.45 -16.31
N SER A 267 -10.72 -16.89 -15.81
CA SER A 267 -10.67 -15.49 -15.40
C SER A 267 -10.81 -14.53 -16.58
N LEU A 268 -10.10 -14.81 -17.66
CA LEU A 268 -10.10 -14.01 -18.88
C LEU A 268 -11.51 -13.92 -19.47
N GLU A 269 -12.19 -15.06 -19.59
CA GLU A 269 -13.56 -15.11 -20.11
C GLU A 269 -14.54 -14.27 -19.27
N ILE A 270 -14.43 -14.32 -17.94
CA ILE A 270 -15.28 -13.51 -17.08
C ILE A 270 -15.00 -12.03 -17.29
N PHE A 271 -13.74 -11.61 -17.25
CA PHE A 271 -13.35 -10.20 -17.37
C PHE A 271 -13.60 -9.62 -18.77
N GLU A 272 -13.44 -10.41 -19.83
CA GLU A 272 -13.78 -9.99 -21.19
C GLU A 272 -15.28 -9.81 -21.40
N ASN A 273 -16.13 -10.46 -20.61
CA ASN A 273 -17.58 -10.35 -20.71
C ASN A 273 -18.22 -9.34 -19.74
N LEU A 274 -17.42 -8.69 -18.88
CA LEU A 274 -17.89 -7.59 -18.02
C LEU A 274 -18.29 -6.38 -18.88
N LYS A 275 -19.54 -5.96 -18.75
CA LYS A 275 -20.07 -4.77 -19.44
C LYS A 275 -19.67 -3.47 -18.76
N ASP A 276 -19.68 -3.44 -17.42
CA ASP A 276 -19.26 -2.28 -16.63
C ASP A 276 -17.85 -2.51 -16.03
N PRO A 277 -16.83 -1.75 -16.43
CA PRO A 277 -15.49 -1.79 -15.83
C PRO A 277 -15.50 -1.57 -14.32
N GLU A 278 -16.51 -0.91 -13.76
CA GLU A 278 -16.66 -0.78 -12.30
C GLU A 278 -16.82 -2.14 -11.60
N GLU A 279 -17.46 -3.13 -12.23
CA GLU A 279 -17.59 -4.48 -11.67
C GLU A 279 -16.21 -5.12 -11.50
N ALA A 280 -15.32 -4.97 -12.50
CA ALA A 280 -13.94 -5.43 -12.42
C ALA A 280 -13.18 -4.76 -11.26
N LEU A 281 -13.34 -3.43 -11.09
CA LEU A 281 -12.73 -2.70 -9.97
C LEU A 281 -13.17 -3.27 -8.62
N ARG A 282 -14.45 -3.62 -8.51
CA ARG A 282 -15.05 -4.13 -7.26
C ARG A 282 -14.61 -5.57 -6.96
N ILE A 283 -14.49 -6.41 -7.97
CA ILE A 283 -13.94 -7.78 -7.82
C ILE A 283 -12.51 -7.68 -7.27
N ILE A 284 -11.65 -6.90 -7.93
CA ILE A 284 -10.25 -6.70 -7.55
C ILE A 284 -10.14 -6.04 -6.15
N GLU A 285 -11.00 -5.06 -5.83
CA GLU A 285 -11.01 -4.42 -4.51
C GLU A 285 -11.26 -5.43 -3.37
N ILE A 286 -12.20 -6.37 -3.58
CA ILE A 286 -12.51 -7.41 -2.59
C ILE A 286 -11.39 -8.45 -2.53
N GLU A 287 -10.83 -8.84 -3.67
CA GLU A 287 -9.73 -9.79 -3.76
C GLU A 287 -8.47 -9.31 -3.03
N LEU A 288 -8.06 -8.05 -3.25
CA LEU A 288 -6.99 -7.42 -2.47
C LEU A 288 -7.33 -7.36 -0.97
N GLY A 289 -8.62 -7.22 -0.63
CA GLY A 289 -9.11 -7.31 0.74
C GLY A 289 -8.88 -8.69 1.37
N PHE A 290 -9.16 -9.76 0.62
CA PHE A 290 -8.90 -11.15 1.03
C PHE A 290 -7.41 -11.44 1.17
N LEU A 291 -6.57 -10.95 0.24
CA LEU A 291 -5.11 -11.05 0.35
C LEU A 291 -4.58 -10.37 1.61
N TYR A 292 -5.06 -9.17 1.92
CA TYR A 292 -4.69 -8.52 3.18
C TYR A 292 -5.11 -9.37 4.38
N ASP A 293 -6.35 -9.85 4.40
CA ASP A 293 -6.89 -10.58 5.55
C ASP A 293 -6.17 -11.90 5.79
N ALA A 294 -5.72 -12.56 4.72
CA ALA A 294 -4.92 -13.77 4.79
C ALA A 294 -3.52 -13.54 5.36
N LEU A 295 -2.90 -12.39 5.10
CA LEU A 295 -1.48 -12.13 5.44
C LEU A 295 -1.28 -11.30 6.72
N PHE A 296 -2.23 -10.43 7.08
CA PHE A 296 -2.04 -9.45 8.17
C PHE A 296 -3.07 -9.55 9.29
N THR A 297 -4.05 -10.46 9.21
CA THR A 297 -5.13 -10.58 10.20
C THR A 297 -5.39 -12.04 10.58
N LYS A 298 -6.21 -12.25 11.63
CA LYS A 298 -6.71 -13.59 11.98
C LYS A 298 -7.88 -14.05 11.13
N ILE A 299 -8.46 -13.16 10.32
CA ILE A 299 -9.78 -13.34 9.70
C ILE A 299 -9.84 -14.62 8.84
N ALA A 300 -8.80 -14.91 8.06
CA ALA A 300 -8.77 -16.09 7.20
C ALA A 300 -8.87 -17.42 8.00
N ILE A 301 -8.23 -17.50 9.17
CA ILE A 301 -8.29 -18.71 10.02
C ILE A 301 -9.58 -18.77 10.81
N LEU A 302 -10.08 -17.63 11.27
CA LEU A 302 -11.32 -17.58 12.05
C LEU A 302 -12.54 -18.04 11.25
N HIS A 303 -12.52 -17.88 9.91
CA HIS A 303 -13.56 -18.39 9.01
C HIS A 303 -13.41 -19.89 8.66
N THR A 304 -12.41 -20.58 9.20
CA THR A 304 -12.36 -22.05 9.14
C THR A 304 -13.31 -22.67 10.17
N GLY A 305 -13.77 -23.91 9.94
CA GLY A 305 -14.67 -24.59 10.87
C GLY A 305 -14.12 -24.70 12.30
N ILE A 306 -12.81 -24.98 12.44
CA ILE A 306 -12.12 -25.04 13.72
C ILE A 306 -12.03 -23.64 14.37
N GLY A 307 -11.68 -22.61 13.59
CA GLY A 307 -11.56 -21.23 14.08
C GLY A 307 -12.90 -20.62 14.53
N THR A 308 -14.00 -20.95 13.85
CA THR A 308 -15.33 -20.50 14.26
C THR A 308 -15.74 -21.14 15.59
N PHE A 309 -15.47 -22.43 15.76
CA PHE A 309 -15.73 -23.13 17.02
C PHE A 309 -14.87 -22.58 18.17
N SER A 310 -13.56 -22.40 17.96
CA SER A 310 -12.65 -21.88 18.98
C SER A 310 -13.06 -20.47 19.44
N ARG A 311 -13.51 -19.62 18.52
CA ARG A 311 -14.02 -18.27 18.83
C ARG A 311 -15.25 -18.27 19.72
N VAL A 312 -16.26 -19.09 19.38
CA VAL A 312 -17.50 -19.21 20.18
C VAL A 312 -17.18 -19.73 21.57
N PHE A 313 -16.31 -20.73 21.66
CA PHE A 313 -15.88 -21.30 22.93
C PHE A 313 -15.05 -20.32 23.79
N ALA A 314 -14.09 -19.60 23.19
CA ALA A 314 -13.28 -18.59 23.90
C ALA A 314 -14.11 -17.40 24.40
N SER A 315 -15.10 -16.96 23.61
CA SER A 315 -16.03 -15.90 24.00
C SER A 315 -16.97 -16.37 25.11
N GLY A 316 -17.50 -17.58 25.00
CA GLY A 316 -18.38 -18.18 26.01
C GLY A 316 -17.71 -18.35 27.38
N THR A 317 -16.44 -18.80 27.39
CA THR A 317 -15.66 -18.92 28.63
C THR A 317 -15.37 -17.58 29.29
N LEU A 318 -15.11 -16.51 28.52
CA LEU A 318 -14.91 -15.16 29.05
C LEU A 318 -16.20 -14.58 29.66
N VAL A 319 -17.34 -14.76 29.00
CA VAL A 319 -18.66 -14.35 29.52
C VAL A 319 -18.99 -15.12 30.81
N ALA A 320 -18.74 -16.43 30.84
CA ALA A 320 -18.95 -17.24 32.04
C ALA A 320 -18.07 -16.77 33.21
N ALA A 321 -16.80 -16.47 32.95
CA ALA A 321 -15.87 -15.94 33.94
C ALA A 321 -16.37 -14.59 34.52
N PHE A 322 -16.89 -13.69 33.68
CA PHE A 322 -17.49 -12.43 34.13
C PHE A 322 -18.71 -12.65 35.01
N ILE A 323 -19.63 -13.54 34.63
CA ILE A 323 -20.85 -13.83 35.40
C ILE A 323 -20.49 -14.42 36.77
N ILE A 324 -19.54 -15.36 36.83
CA ILE A 324 -19.08 -15.97 38.08
C ILE A 324 -18.41 -14.91 38.96
N PHE A 325 -17.55 -14.05 38.38
CA PHE A 325 -16.95 -12.95 39.12
C PHE A 325 -18.01 -11.97 39.64
N HIS A 326 -19.02 -11.63 38.82
CA HIS A 326 -20.08 -10.70 39.19
C HIS A 326 -20.97 -11.23 40.32
N LYS A 327 -21.31 -12.52 40.33
CA LYS A 327 -22.17 -13.15 41.35
C LYS A 327 -21.48 -13.46 42.68
N LYS A 328 -20.15 -13.32 42.78
CA LYS A 328 -19.41 -13.60 44.02
C LYS A 328 -19.84 -12.66 45.18
N PRO A 329 -20.23 -13.18 46.35
CA PRO A 329 -20.56 -12.33 47.51
C PRO A 329 -19.31 -11.68 48.14
N ASN A 330 -19.51 -10.62 48.95
CA ASN A 330 -18.48 -9.98 49.81
C ASN A 330 -17.22 -9.39 49.14
N LYS A 331 -17.23 -9.15 47.83
CA LYS A 331 -16.10 -8.58 47.07
C LYS A 331 -15.55 -7.26 47.62
N GLY A 332 -16.41 -6.36 48.12
CA GLY A 332 -15.98 -5.06 48.67
C GLY A 332 -15.32 -5.13 50.04
N ARG A 333 -15.39 -6.28 50.73
CA ARG A 333 -14.73 -6.53 52.03
C ARG A 333 -13.48 -7.40 51.88
N GLU A 334 -13.46 -8.31 50.89
CA GLU A 334 -12.34 -9.22 50.65
C GLU A 334 -11.20 -8.60 49.84
N PHE A 335 -11.49 -7.67 48.92
CA PHE A 335 -10.51 -7.13 47.97
C PHE A 335 -10.39 -5.61 48.07
N HIS A 336 -9.20 -5.09 47.76
CA HIS A 336 -8.98 -3.64 47.71
C HIS A 336 -9.85 -2.99 46.60
N PRO A 337 -10.53 -1.87 46.87
CA PRO A 337 -11.49 -1.26 45.93
C PRO A 337 -10.90 -0.97 44.54
N ALA A 338 -9.66 -0.48 44.49
CA ALA A 338 -8.99 -0.20 43.21
C ALA A 338 -8.75 -1.47 42.36
N ASP A 339 -8.47 -2.61 42.98
CA ASP A 339 -8.20 -3.86 42.25
C ASP A 339 -9.49 -4.44 41.67
N VAL A 340 -10.60 -4.29 42.41
CA VAL A 340 -11.95 -4.62 41.94
C VAL A 340 -12.32 -3.77 40.73
N VAL A 341 -12.08 -2.45 40.79
CA VAL A 341 -12.32 -1.54 39.67
C VAL A 341 -11.51 -1.96 38.44
N VAL A 342 -10.20 -2.19 38.58
CA VAL A 342 -9.34 -2.64 37.46
C VAL A 342 -9.85 -3.95 36.85
N THR A 343 -10.27 -4.91 37.67
CA THR A 343 -10.78 -6.20 37.20
C THR A 343 -12.10 -6.06 36.44
N TYR A 344 -13.01 -5.21 36.92
CA TYR A 344 -14.22 -4.87 36.18
C TYR A 344 -13.91 -4.16 34.86
N THR A 345 -12.93 -3.26 34.84
CA THR A 345 -12.47 -2.62 33.60
C THR A 345 -11.92 -3.64 32.61
N LEU A 346 -11.11 -4.61 33.06
CA LEU A 346 -10.58 -5.69 32.21
C LEU A 346 -11.70 -6.53 31.58
N PHE A 347 -12.68 -6.98 32.37
CA PHE A 347 -13.82 -7.72 31.84
C PHE A 347 -14.69 -6.87 30.91
N ALA A 348 -15.01 -5.62 31.29
CA ALA A 348 -15.87 -4.76 30.48
C ALA A 348 -15.23 -4.46 29.11
N VAL A 349 -13.96 -4.05 29.09
CA VAL A 349 -13.26 -3.78 27.84
C VAL A 349 -13.05 -5.09 27.07
N GLY A 350 -12.62 -6.18 27.71
CA GLY A 350 -12.44 -7.48 27.05
C GLY A 350 -13.71 -7.98 26.35
N LEU A 351 -14.88 -7.87 27.00
CA LEU A 351 -16.17 -8.23 26.41
C LEU A 351 -16.58 -7.30 25.26
N VAL A 352 -16.32 -5.99 25.39
CA VAL A 352 -16.57 -5.03 24.31
C VAL A 352 -15.67 -5.32 23.11
N LEU A 353 -14.39 -5.62 23.33
CA LEU A 353 -13.45 -5.98 22.26
C LEU A 353 -13.87 -7.28 21.56
N ASP A 354 -14.33 -8.29 22.32
CA ASP A 354 -14.84 -9.54 21.74
C ASP A 354 -16.13 -9.34 20.96
N PHE A 355 -17.04 -8.52 21.48
CA PHE A 355 -18.25 -8.13 20.78
C PHE A 355 -17.94 -7.41 19.46
N ILE A 356 -17.05 -6.41 19.47
CA ILE A 356 -16.59 -5.73 18.25
C ILE A 356 -16.02 -6.74 17.26
N SER A 357 -15.22 -7.68 17.73
CA SER A 357 -14.57 -8.67 16.87
C SER A 357 -15.59 -9.63 16.25
N ILE A 358 -16.64 -10.02 16.99
CA ILE A 358 -17.78 -10.80 16.46
C ILE A 358 -18.55 -10.00 15.41
N LEU A 359 -18.79 -8.70 15.63
CA LEU A 359 -19.42 -7.85 14.62
C LEU A 359 -18.58 -7.77 13.35
N LEU A 360 -17.26 -7.60 13.47
CA LEU A 360 -16.35 -7.59 12.32
C LEU A 360 -16.34 -8.92 11.57
N PHE A 361 -16.46 -10.04 12.29
CA PHE A 361 -16.59 -11.37 11.68
C PHE A 361 -17.88 -11.48 10.86
N LEU A 362 -19.04 -11.19 11.46
CA LEU A 362 -20.35 -11.33 10.82
C LEU A 362 -20.54 -10.43 9.59
N PHE A 363 -19.96 -9.22 9.61
CA PHE A 363 -20.06 -8.26 8.53
C PHE A 363 -18.88 -8.28 7.54
N SER A 364 -18.01 -9.30 7.64
CA SER A 364 -16.87 -9.46 6.76
C SER A 364 -17.27 -9.95 5.37
N ASP A 365 -16.53 -9.53 4.35
CA ASP A 365 -16.67 -10.05 2.99
C ASP A 365 -16.44 -11.59 2.98
N TRP A 366 -15.61 -12.11 3.91
CA TRP A 366 -15.35 -13.54 4.09
C TRP A 366 -16.60 -14.32 4.53
N THR A 367 -17.42 -13.75 5.41
CA THR A 367 -18.66 -14.41 5.86
C THR A 367 -19.65 -14.51 4.70
N CYS A 368 -19.79 -13.46 3.90
CA CYS A 368 -20.64 -13.51 2.71
C CYS A 368 -20.18 -14.59 1.72
N ALA A 369 -18.87 -14.69 1.45
CA ALA A 369 -18.31 -15.65 0.51
C ALA A 369 -18.27 -17.09 1.03
N ALA A 370 -17.97 -17.32 2.31
CA ALA A 370 -17.87 -18.68 2.87
C ALA A 370 -19.24 -19.34 3.06
N TYR A 371 -20.27 -18.55 3.34
CA TYR A 371 -21.61 -19.05 3.67
C TYR A 371 -22.60 -19.00 2.51
N SER A 372 -22.16 -18.64 1.31
CA SER A 372 -22.95 -18.69 0.07
C SER A 372 -22.08 -19.10 -1.11
N SER A 373 -22.59 -19.97 -1.98
CA SER A 373 -21.90 -20.39 -3.20
C SER A 373 -22.52 -19.71 -4.42
N LEU A 374 -21.73 -19.60 -5.50
CA LEU A 374 -22.27 -19.25 -6.82
C LEU A 374 -23.35 -20.29 -7.20
N LYS A 375 -24.46 -19.81 -7.76
CA LYS A 375 -25.54 -20.69 -8.20
C LYS A 375 -25.22 -21.20 -9.60
N ASP A 376 -25.48 -22.48 -9.84
CA ASP A 376 -25.39 -23.09 -11.18
C ASP A 376 -26.45 -22.51 -12.15
N ASP A 377 -27.55 -21.99 -11.60
CA ASP A 377 -28.63 -21.33 -12.33
C ASP A 377 -28.74 -19.86 -11.86
N PRO A 378 -28.45 -18.87 -12.73
CA PRO A 378 -28.49 -17.45 -12.39
C PRO A 378 -29.90 -16.91 -12.17
N ASP A 379 -30.95 -17.61 -12.62
CA ASP A 379 -32.35 -17.17 -12.55
C ASP A 379 -33.05 -17.70 -11.28
N LYS A 380 -32.37 -18.54 -10.47
CA LYS A 380 -32.92 -19.09 -9.23
C LYS A 380 -33.13 -17.99 -8.17
N PRO A 381 -34.31 -17.91 -7.52
CA PRO A 381 -34.65 -16.83 -6.59
C PRO A 381 -33.69 -16.77 -5.40
N GLN A 382 -33.47 -15.55 -4.90
CA GLN A 382 -32.58 -15.31 -3.76
C GLN A 382 -33.22 -15.81 -2.46
N SER A 383 -32.41 -16.48 -1.62
CA SER A 383 -32.83 -16.81 -0.26
C SER A 383 -32.81 -15.56 0.63
N LEU A 384 -33.58 -15.54 1.72
CA LEU A 384 -33.58 -14.41 2.68
C LEU A 384 -32.18 -14.06 3.20
N LYS A 385 -31.32 -15.09 3.34
CA LYS A 385 -29.91 -14.93 3.74
C LYS A 385 -29.10 -14.19 2.67
N GLU A 386 -29.26 -14.57 1.40
CA GLU A 386 -28.59 -13.90 0.26
C GLU A 386 -29.06 -12.45 0.10
N SER A 387 -30.35 -12.18 0.28
CA SER A 387 -30.86 -10.81 0.27
C SER A 387 -30.27 -9.96 1.40
N CYS A 388 -30.09 -10.54 2.60
CA CYS A 388 -29.41 -9.89 3.71
C CYS A 388 -27.93 -9.58 3.39
N PHE A 389 -27.20 -10.54 2.80
CA PHE A 389 -25.81 -10.32 2.37
C PHE A 389 -25.69 -9.28 1.26
N ASN A 390 -26.59 -9.29 0.27
CA ASN A 390 -26.63 -8.25 -0.76
C ASN A 390 -26.84 -6.87 -0.15
N TRP A 391 -27.83 -6.72 0.73
CA TRP A 391 -28.10 -5.47 1.44
C TRP A 391 -26.88 -4.98 2.24
N LEU A 392 -26.17 -5.89 2.92
CA LEU A 392 -24.96 -5.55 3.65
C LEU A 392 -23.84 -5.04 2.72
N LEU A 393 -23.59 -5.76 1.62
CA LEU A 393 -22.53 -5.45 0.67
C LEU A 393 -22.83 -4.15 -0.12
N GLU A 394 -24.10 -3.84 -0.34
CA GLU A 394 -24.55 -2.60 -0.99
C GLU A 394 -24.10 -1.34 -0.21
N PHE A 395 -24.08 -1.38 1.13
CA PHE A 395 -23.55 -0.27 1.91
C PHE A 395 -22.07 0.02 1.64
N ARG A 396 -21.32 -1.01 1.24
CA ARG A 396 -19.88 -0.91 0.95
C ARG A 396 -19.59 -0.68 -0.53
N LYS A 397 -20.62 -0.49 -1.37
CA LYS A 397 -20.48 -0.15 -2.79
C LYS A 397 -19.73 1.17 -2.99
N LEU A 398 -18.94 1.21 -4.07
CA LEU A 398 -18.23 2.42 -4.50
C LEU A 398 -19.22 3.54 -4.80
N ARG A 399 -18.89 4.77 -4.40
CA ARG A 399 -19.71 5.95 -4.66
C ARG A 399 -18.93 7.00 -5.43
N TRP A 400 -19.51 7.43 -6.54
CA TRP A 400 -18.94 8.41 -7.46
C TRP A 400 -19.68 9.73 -7.34
N LYS A 401 -18.97 10.84 -7.54
CA LYS A 401 -19.57 12.17 -7.66
C LYS A 401 -18.90 12.92 -8.80
N PRO A 402 -19.67 13.63 -9.63
CA PRO A 402 -19.10 14.43 -10.70
C PRO A 402 -18.36 15.62 -10.11
N GLN A 403 -17.14 15.85 -10.58
CA GLN A 403 -16.31 17.00 -10.27
C GLN A 403 -15.75 17.64 -11.52
N GLU A 404 -15.67 18.96 -11.49
CA GLU A 404 -15.10 19.77 -12.57
C GLU A 404 -13.58 19.71 -12.52
N CYS A 405 -12.96 19.53 -13.69
CA CYS A 405 -11.51 19.67 -13.84
C CYS A 405 -11.16 21.17 -13.72
N HIS A 406 -10.34 21.54 -12.74
CA HIS A 406 -10.02 22.94 -12.50
C HIS A 406 -9.05 23.49 -13.57
N LYS A 407 -9.42 24.60 -14.23
CA LYS A 407 -8.67 25.51 -15.14
C LYS A 407 -9.32 25.85 -16.50
N THR A 408 -10.63 25.75 -16.65
CA THR A 408 -11.32 26.20 -17.89
C THR A 408 -11.51 27.72 -18.01
N GLY A 409 -10.59 28.51 -17.44
CA GLY A 409 -10.58 29.98 -17.55
C GLY A 409 -9.54 30.56 -18.53
N VAL A 410 -8.60 29.76 -19.05
CA VAL A 410 -7.42 30.28 -19.79
C VAL A 410 -7.21 29.65 -21.18
N HIS A 411 -8.04 28.68 -21.61
CA HIS A 411 -7.92 28.11 -22.96
C HIS A 411 -8.31 29.15 -24.03
N LYS A 412 -7.32 29.88 -24.57
CA LYS A 412 -7.45 30.60 -25.84
C LYS A 412 -7.09 29.61 -26.96
N CYS A 413 -8.09 29.07 -27.63
CA CYS A 413 -7.88 28.20 -28.78
C CYS A 413 -7.43 29.06 -29.98
N THR A 414 -6.22 28.86 -30.50
CA THR A 414 -5.80 29.46 -31.77
C THR A 414 -6.38 28.65 -32.93
N LYS A 415 -7.43 29.18 -33.56
CA LYS A 415 -7.84 28.78 -34.91
C LYS A 415 -7.06 29.64 -35.90
N GLU A 416 -6.03 29.12 -36.54
CA GLU A 416 -5.60 29.73 -37.80
C GLU A 416 -6.72 29.52 -38.83
N GLY A 417 -7.53 30.56 -39.04
CA GLY A 417 -8.65 30.62 -39.99
C GLY A 417 -9.93 31.19 -39.36
N GLU A 418 -10.37 32.35 -39.85
CA GLU A 418 -11.46 33.17 -39.31
C GLU A 418 -12.81 32.46 -39.05
N LYS A 419 -13.33 32.63 -37.81
CA LYS A 419 -14.74 32.68 -37.32
C LYS A 419 -15.30 31.58 -36.40
N ARG A 420 -15.90 32.15 -35.33
CA ARG A 420 -17.01 31.83 -34.40
C ARG A 420 -17.04 30.48 -33.66
N CYS A 421 -16.95 30.56 -32.34
CA CYS A 421 -17.42 29.54 -31.41
C CYS A 421 -18.92 29.29 -31.63
N ILE A 422 -19.31 28.01 -31.71
CA ILE A 422 -20.69 27.60 -31.94
C ILE A 422 -21.53 28.00 -30.71
N MET A 423 -22.47 28.92 -30.91
CA MET A 423 -23.54 29.21 -29.95
C MET A 423 -24.56 28.07 -29.94
N LYS A 424 -25.04 27.72 -28.74
CA LYS A 424 -26.18 26.81 -28.53
C LYS A 424 -27.39 27.23 -29.37
N GLY A 425 -27.86 26.37 -30.27
CA GLY A 425 -29.30 26.26 -30.51
C GLY A 425 -29.93 25.41 -29.39
N ALA A 426 -31.20 25.45 -29.07
CA ALA A 426 -32.28 26.41 -29.34
C ALA A 426 -33.48 25.81 -28.60
N ASP A 427 -33.91 26.40 -27.49
CA ASP A 427 -35.20 26.03 -26.88
C ASP A 427 -35.90 27.28 -26.32
N LYS A 428 -37.04 27.58 -26.96
CA LYS A 428 -38.22 28.36 -26.52
C LYS A 428 -38.21 29.91 -26.51
N LYS A 429 -39.00 30.41 -27.47
CA LYS A 429 -40.18 31.33 -27.40
C LYS A 429 -40.08 32.77 -26.84
N GLU A 430 -40.43 33.69 -27.75
CA GLU A 430 -41.30 34.89 -27.63
C GLU A 430 -41.04 35.95 -26.55
N SER A 431 -40.68 37.17 -27.00
CA SER A 431 -41.51 38.40 -26.88
C SER A 431 -40.67 39.68 -26.71
N GLY A 432 -40.89 40.67 -27.59
CA GLY A 432 -41.13 42.06 -27.19
C GLY A 432 -39.98 43.01 -26.84
N ASP A 433 -39.49 43.71 -27.86
CA ASP A 433 -39.27 45.18 -27.99
C ASP A 433 -38.41 46.01 -26.99
N LYS A 434 -37.42 46.70 -27.61
CA LYS A 434 -36.86 48.06 -27.38
C LYS A 434 -35.88 48.41 -26.23
N LYS A 435 -34.67 48.75 -26.72
CA LYS A 435 -33.94 50.06 -26.65
C LYS A 435 -32.78 50.28 -25.65
N GLU A 436 -31.70 50.74 -26.28
CA GLU A 436 -30.74 51.79 -25.92
C GLU A 436 -29.56 51.51 -24.97
N GLY A 437 -28.34 51.70 -25.54
CA GLY A 437 -27.24 52.42 -24.90
C GLY A 437 -26.15 51.60 -24.21
N GLY A 438 -24.89 51.79 -24.64
CA GLY A 438 -23.72 51.56 -23.78
C GLY A 438 -22.59 50.72 -24.37
N ASP A 439 -21.44 51.37 -24.56
CA ASP A 439 -20.06 50.89 -24.57
C ASP A 439 -19.73 49.52 -25.21
N LYS A 440 -18.96 49.60 -26.30
CA LYS A 440 -18.14 48.50 -26.81
C LYS A 440 -17.10 48.08 -25.76
N LYS A 441 -17.47 47.15 -24.88
CA LYS A 441 -16.49 46.24 -24.25
C LYS A 441 -16.26 45.09 -25.22
N GLU A 442 -15.03 44.98 -25.71
CA GLU A 442 -14.53 43.75 -26.33
C GLU A 442 -14.66 42.62 -25.30
N GLY A 443 -15.72 41.82 -25.42
CA GLY A 443 -15.88 40.59 -24.67
C GLY A 443 -14.86 39.60 -25.17
N ALA A 444 -13.91 39.22 -24.31
CA ALA A 444 -13.10 38.04 -24.54
C ALA A 444 -14.03 36.83 -24.63
N ASP A 445 -14.15 36.24 -25.82
CA ASP A 445 -14.93 35.03 -26.07
C ASP A 445 -14.37 33.87 -25.21
N GLN A 446 -15.02 33.61 -24.08
CA GLN A 446 -14.66 32.55 -23.14
C GLN A 446 -15.22 31.22 -23.65
N CYS A 447 -14.35 30.31 -24.11
CA CYS A 447 -14.74 28.97 -24.54
C CYS A 447 -14.94 28.07 -23.30
N SER A 448 -16.14 28.07 -22.72
CA SER A 448 -16.42 27.35 -21.46
C SER A 448 -16.93 25.92 -21.70
N LEU A 449 -16.06 25.03 -22.18
CA LEU A 449 -16.30 23.58 -22.09
C LEU A 449 -15.82 23.13 -20.70
N VAL A 450 -16.75 23.03 -19.74
CA VAL A 450 -16.44 22.58 -18.38
C VAL A 450 -16.43 21.05 -18.37
N HIS A 451 -15.23 20.47 -18.46
CA HIS A 451 -15.03 19.02 -18.42
C HIS A 451 -15.22 18.48 -16.99
N LYS A 452 -15.90 17.33 -16.86
CA LYS A 452 -16.26 16.72 -15.59
C LYS A 452 -15.81 15.25 -15.55
N HIS A 453 -15.26 14.83 -14.41
CA HIS A 453 -14.96 13.43 -14.12
C HIS A 453 -15.71 12.98 -12.86
N ASP A 454 -16.16 11.74 -12.87
CA ASP A 454 -16.74 11.07 -11.72
C ASP A 454 -15.63 10.60 -10.77
N VAL A 455 -15.45 11.32 -9.66
CA VAL A 455 -14.41 11.03 -8.66
C VAL A 455 -14.92 10.11 -7.55
N LEU A 456 -14.03 9.26 -7.03
CA LEU A 456 -14.35 8.34 -5.96
C LEU A 456 -14.53 9.06 -4.61
N THR A 457 -15.76 9.09 -4.09
CA THR A 457 -16.13 9.80 -2.85
C THR A 457 -16.70 8.92 -1.75
N THR A 458 -16.53 7.59 -1.85
CA THR A 458 -16.95 6.61 -0.82
C THR A 458 -16.62 7.11 0.59
N ARG A 459 -17.55 6.96 1.55
CA ARG A 459 -17.37 7.45 2.92
C ARG A 459 -16.20 6.72 3.59
N PHE A 460 -15.42 7.44 4.39
CA PHE A 460 -14.16 6.93 4.95
C PHE A 460 -14.29 5.55 5.63
N PHE A 461 -15.31 5.34 6.47
CA PHE A 461 -15.50 4.07 7.19
C PHE A 461 -15.98 2.91 6.30
N LEU A 462 -16.49 3.18 5.10
CA LEU A 462 -17.02 2.19 4.17
C LEU A 462 -16.00 1.81 3.08
N ARG A 463 -14.89 2.55 2.95
CA ARG A 463 -13.82 2.26 1.99
C ARG A 463 -13.11 0.95 2.34
N ARG A 464 -12.75 0.17 1.31
CA ARG A 464 -11.82 -0.96 1.45
C ARG A 464 -10.36 -0.55 1.27
N TRP A 465 -10.10 0.50 0.48
CA TRP A 465 -8.76 1.05 0.23
C TRP A 465 -8.72 2.59 0.28
N SER A 466 -7.55 3.21 0.09
CA SER A 466 -7.39 4.67 0.19
C SER A 466 -8.30 5.46 -0.75
N GLY A 467 -8.54 4.94 -1.96
CA GLY A 467 -9.35 5.58 -3.00
C GLY A 467 -8.71 6.83 -3.61
N SER A 468 -7.40 7.01 -3.39
CA SER A 468 -6.63 8.15 -3.89
C SER A 468 -5.29 7.68 -4.43
N ILE A 469 -4.89 8.25 -5.56
CA ILE A 469 -3.61 8.07 -6.23
C ILE A 469 -2.65 9.12 -5.67
N ASN A 470 -1.54 8.70 -5.07
CA ASN A 470 -0.50 9.63 -4.61
C ASN A 470 0.33 10.11 -5.79
N VAL A 471 0.41 11.42 -5.99
CA VAL A 471 1.06 12.05 -7.15
C VAL A 471 2.22 12.94 -6.69
N PHE A 472 3.30 12.96 -7.47
CA PHE A 472 4.49 13.76 -7.23
C PHE A 472 4.99 14.38 -8.55
N ASN A 473 5.19 15.70 -8.57
CA ASN A 473 5.62 16.44 -9.76
C ASN A 473 7.07 16.93 -9.60
N PHE A 474 7.94 16.51 -10.52
CA PHE A 474 9.36 16.86 -10.51
C PHE A 474 9.61 18.37 -10.65
N ILE A 475 9.01 19.03 -11.65
CA ILE A 475 9.29 20.45 -11.94
C ILE A 475 8.73 21.33 -10.80
N ALA A 476 7.58 20.98 -10.26
CA ALA A 476 7.01 21.69 -9.10
C ALA A 476 7.91 21.56 -7.87
N TYR A 477 8.48 20.37 -7.62
CA TYR A 477 9.45 20.17 -6.56
C TYR A 477 10.74 20.98 -6.79
N ALA A 478 11.33 20.93 -7.99
CA ALA A 478 12.56 21.65 -8.34
C ALA A 478 12.39 23.19 -8.22
N THR A 479 11.23 23.72 -8.61
CA THR A 479 10.93 25.15 -8.54
C THR A 479 10.34 25.60 -7.20
N LYS A 480 10.11 24.66 -6.26
CA LYS A 480 9.41 24.91 -5.00
C LYS A 480 8.03 25.57 -5.20
N ALA A 481 7.37 25.25 -6.31
CA ALA A 481 6.04 25.73 -6.65
C ALA A 481 4.98 24.92 -5.89
N ASP A 482 3.84 25.56 -5.57
CA ASP A 482 2.69 24.83 -5.05
C ASP A 482 2.11 23.95 -6.18
N VAL A 483 1.89 22.67 -5.89
CA VAL A 483 1.28 21.75 -6.86
C VAL A 483 -0.23 21.95 -6.87
N GLU A 484 -0.78 22.21 -8.04
CA GLU A 484 -2.21 22.34 -8.25
C GLU A 484 -2.84 20.96 -8.46
N ARG A 485 -4.02 20.75 -7.87
CA ARG A 485 -4.80 19.52 -8.03
C ARG A 485 -5.70 19.62 -9.24
N ILE A 486 -5.88 18.52 -9.94
CA ILE A 486 -6.80 18.43 -11.08
C ILE A 486 -8.24 18.39 -10.56
N HIS A 487 -8.49 17.57 -9.53
CA HIS A 487 -9.81 17.43 -8.91
C HIS A 487 -9.83 17.98 -7.48
N ASP A 488 -10.61 19.03 -7.22
CA ASP A 488 -10.80 19.54 -5.86
C ASP A 488 -11.85 18.73 -5.08
N ALA A 489 -11.45 17.52 -4.65
CA ALA A 489 -12.34 16.63 -3.89
C ALA A 489 -12.61 17.09 -2.45
N ARG A 490 -11.73 17.92 -1.87
CA ARG A 490 -11.78 18.37 -0.46
C ARG A 490 -11.01 19.67 -0.32
N GLY A 491 -11.75 20.77 -0.08
CA GLY A 491 -11.25 22.15 -0.07
C GLY A 491 -10.08 22.47 0.87
N SER A 492 -9.71 23.75 0.88
CA SER A 492 -8.48 24.32 1.47
C SER A 492 -8.18 23.91 2.92
N PHE A 493 -9.20 23.56 3.71
CA PHE A 493 -9.10 23.17 5.12
C PHE A 493 -8.11 22.02 5.36
N ARG A 494 -8.01 21.03 4.47
CA ARG A 494 -7.08 19.90 4.63
C ARG A 494 -5.64 20.27 4.23
N ARG A 495 -5.46 21.20 3.29
CA ARG A 495 -4.16 21.77 2.90
C ARG A 495 -3.55 22.55 4.06
N TYR A 496 -4.37 23.35 4.74
CA TYR A 496 -4.00 24.01 5.99
C TYR A 496 -3.76 23.02 7.13
N SER A 497 -4.65 22.04 7.32
CA SER A 497 -4.51 21.05 8.39
C SER A 497 -3.21 20.24 8.29
N TRP A 498 -2.80 19.84 7.08
CA TRP A 498 -1.53 19.12 6.90
C TRP A 498 -0.31 20.02 7.12
N LYS A 499 -0.34 21.27 6.64
CA LYS A 499 0.71 22.26 6.94
C LYS A 499 0.82 22.48 8.46
N ILE A 500 -0.28 22.55 9.19
CA ILE A 500 -0.32 22.70 10.66
C ILE A 500 0.19 21.45 11.38
N ILE A 501 -0.10 20.25 10.88
CA ILE A 501 0.30 18.96 11.49
C ILE A 501 1.77 18.62 11.21
N ALA A 502 2.29 18.95 10.02
CA ALA A 502 3.69 18.73 9.65
C ALA A 502 4.62 19.79 10.26
N PHE A 503 4.15 21.02 10.42
CA PHE A 503 4.89 22.14 11.02
C PHE A 503 5.55 21.84 12.38
N PRO A 504 4.90 21.20 13.38
CA PRO A 504 5.55 20.87 14.64
C PRO A 504 6.66 19.83 14.46
N PHE A 505 6.56 18.89 13.51
CA PHE A 505 7.64 17.92 13.24
C PHE A 505 8.83 18.57 12.52
N GLU A 506 8.56 19.44 11.54
CA GLU A 506 9.60 20.23 10.86
C GLU A 506 10.30 21.19 11.82
N LYS A 507 9.53 21.92 12.64
CA LYS A 507 10.13 22.79 13.66
C LYS A 507 10.87 21.98 14.69
N LEU A 508 10.34 20.85 15.19
CA LEU A 508 11.01 20.05 16.20
C LEU A 508 12.34 19.51 15.68
N ASN A 509 12.39 19.01 14.46
CA ASN A 509 13.63 18.46 13.91
C ASN A 509 14.65 19.56 13.51
N PHE A 510 14.18 20.68 12.95
CA PHE A 510 15.00 21.87 12.72
C PHE A 510 15.53 22.45 14.04
N ILE A 511 14.73 22.44 15.11
CA ILE A 511 15.15 22.83 16.46
C ILE A 511 16.18 21.84 16.97
N ILE A 512 16.01 20.53 16.81
CA ILE A 512 16.99 19.51 17.24
C ILE A 512 18.34 19.75 16.56
N GLN A 513 18.37 19.90 15.22
CA GLN A 513 19.62 20.19 14.49
C GLN A 513 20.24 21.52 14.93
N ARG A 514 19.44 22.59 15.01
CA ARG A 514 19.94 23.92 15.37
C ARG A 514 20.40 24.01 16.84
N VAL A 515 19.75 23.30 17.74
CA VAL A 515 20.14 23.18 19.15
C VAL A 515 21.45 22.40 19.23
N PHE A 516 21.58 21.31 18.48
CA PHE A 516 22.82 20.53 18.44
C PHE A 516 24.00 21.33 17.86
N ASP A 517 23.80 22.05 16.75
CA ASP A 517 24.82 22.94 16.16
C ASP A 517 25.23 24.04 17.14
N ARG A 518 24.27 24.60 17.90
CA ARG A 518 24.58 25.56 18.96
C ARG A 518 25.37 24.93 20.10
N ILE A 519 25.02 23.71 20.51
CA ILE A 519 25.74 22.97 21.55
C ILE A 519 27.19 22.68 21.10
N LEU A 520 27.39 22.23 19.86
CA LEU A 520 28.72 22.04 19.27
C LEU A 520 29.53 23.33 19.23
N ASN A 521 28.92 24.43 18.81
CA ASN A 521 29.58 25.74 18.79
C ASN A 521 29.96 26.22 20.20
N LEU A 522 29.06 26.05 21.18
CA LEU A 522 29.33 26.38 22.58
C LEU A 522 30.47 25.52 23.15
N ILE A 523 30.47 24.21 22.87
CA ILE A 523 31.55 23.30 23.27
C ILE A 523 32.88 23.75 22.64
N ASN A 524 32.87 24.14 21.36
CA ASN A 524 34.07 24.63 20.66
C ASN A 524 34.59 25.96 21.24
N GLU A 525 33.70 26.86 21.66
CA GLU A 525 34.06 28.12 22.31
C GLU A 525 34.64 27.89 23.71
N VAL A 526 33.97 27.07 24.53
CA VAL A 526 34.47 26.66 25.86
C VAL A 526 35.82 25.96 25.72
N HIS A 527 35.96 25.06 24.75
CA HIS A 527 37.21 24.38 24.47
C HIS A 527 38.34 25.38 24.12
N ARG A 528 38.07 26.37 23.26
CA ARG A 528 39.00 27.46 22.93
C ARG A 528 39.38 28.28 24.17
N TRP A 529 38.42 28.62 25.02
CA TRP A 529 38.68 29.36 26.26
C TRP A 529 39.56 28.57 27.25
N ILE A 530 39.24 27.27 27.46
CA ILE A 530 40.06 26.38 28.29
C ILE A 530 41.46 26.26 27.69
N SER A 531 41.60 26.13 26.37
CA SER A 531 42.89 26.09 25.68
C SER A 531 43.75 27.30 26.00
N HIS A 532 43.18 28.50 25.88
CA HIS A 532 43.86 29.75 26.20
C HIS A 532 44.29 29.82 27.67
N LYS A 533 43.42 29.42 28.61
CA LYS A 533 43.74 29.41 30.05
C LYS A 533 44.81 28.38 30.40
N VAL A 534 44.73 27.16 29.87
CA VAL A 534 45.73 26.11 30.09
C VAL A 534 47.08 26.51 29.48
N ASN A 535 47.09 27.14 28.30
CA ASN A 535 48.29 27.67 27.66
C ASN A 535 48.94 28.80 28.48
N ALA A 536 48.15 29.73 29.02
CA ALA A 536 48.66 30.80 29.87
C ALA A 536 49.22 30.24 31.19
N LEU A 537 48.48 29.35 31.87
CA LEU A 537 48.88 28.74 33.14
C LEU A 537 50.15 27.86 33.00
N SER A 538 50.28 27.16 31.87
CA SER A 538 51.46 26.36 31.53
C SER A 538 52.72 27.21 31.30
N ARG A 539 52.55 28.46 30.86
CA ARG A 539 53.68 29.41 30.68
C ARG A 539 54.13 30.03 32.00
N GLU A 540 53.20 30.29 32.93
CA GLU A 540 53.49 30.93 34.23
C GLU A 540 54.04 29.95 35.28
N HIS A 541 53.64 28.67 35.24
CA HIS A 541 53.98 27.71 36.29
C HIS A 541 54.56 26.37 35.75
N PRO A 542 55.79 25.97 36.15
CA PRO A 542 56.45 24.75 35.67
C PRO A 542 55.69 23.44 35.98
N TRP A 543 54.96 23.40 37.10
CA TRP A 543 54.18 22.22 37.51
C TRP A 543 52.95 22.01 36.62
N ALA A 544 52.27 23.07 36.20
CA ALA A 544 51.11 23.00 35.30
C ALA A 544 51.51 22.51 33.90
N ARG A 545 52.71 22.89 33.44
CA ARG A 545 53.29 22.41 32.17
C ARG A 545 53.62 20.92 32.18
N ARG A 546 54.06 20.37 33.33
CA ARG A 546 54.35 18.93 33.47
C ARG A 546 53.11 18.07 33.70
N SER A 547 52.08 18.60 34.36
CA SER A 547 50.94 17.78 34.79
C SER A 547 49.65 18.08 34.03
N ILE A 548 49.23 19.33 33.89
CA ILE A 548 47.91 19.70 33.33
C ILE A 548 47.94 19.76 31.80
N TYR A 549 49.02 20.29 31.23
CA TYR A 549 49.16 20.46 29.78
C TYR A 549 49.08 19.12 28.99
N PRO A 550 49.76 18.03 29.41
CA PRO A 550 49.65 16.74 28.73
C PRO A 550 48.24 16.14 28.83
N ILE A 551 47.61 16.23 30.01
CA ILE A 551 46.24 15.72 30.26
C ILE A 551 45.22 16.46 29.39
N TYR A 552 45.35 17.78 29.28
CA TYR A 552 44.49 18.58 28.43
C TYR A 552 44.65 18.20 26.94
N PHE A 553 45.89 18.07 26.46
CA PHE A 553 46.15 17.74 25.05
C PHE A 553 45.73 16.31 24.70
N GLU A 554 46.00 15.32 25.55
CA GLU A 554 45.63 13.93 25.25
C GLU A 554 44.12 13.65 25.39
N PHE A 555 43.46 14.21 26.40
CA PHE A 555 42.06 13.87 26.72
C PHE A 555 41.07 14.98 26.39
N ILE A 556 41.25 16.18 26.96
CA ILE A 556 40.25 17.25 26.89
C ILE A 556 40.15 17.84 25.47
N SER A 557 41.27 17.89 24.73
CA SER A 557 41.29 18.41 23.36
C SER A 557 40.58 17.53 22.33
N ARG A 558 40.42 16.24 22.63
CA ARG A 558 39.74 15.28 21.76
C ARG A 558 38.23 15.26 21.94
N ILE A 559 37.70 15.84 23.03
CA ILE A 559 36.26 15.80 23.35
C ILE A 559 35.37 16.38 22.24
N PRO A 560 35.64 17.55 21.63
CA PRO A 560 34.78 18.08 20.57
C PRO A 560 34.76 17.19 19.32
N HIS A 561 35.92 16.65 18.93
CA HIS A 561 36.03 15.70 17.82
C HIS A 561 35.31 14.38 18.13
N PHE A 562 35.42 13.87 19.36
CA PHE A 562 34.72 12.68 19.81
C PHE A 562 33.20 12.86 19.76
N ILE A 563 32.67 13.97 20.27
CA ILE A 563 31.23 14.27 20.23
C ILE A 563 30.71 14.39 18.80
N LYS A 564 31.47 15.05 17.92
CA LYS A 564 31.11 15.14 16.50
C LYS A 564 31.10 13.76 15.85
N SER A 565 32.13 12.94 16.09
CA SER A 565 32.21 11.57 15.57
C SER A 565 31.06 10.69 16.06
N VAL A 566 30.73 10.75 17.35
CA VAL A 566 29.57 10.05 17.91
C VAL A 566 28.27 10.52 17.25
N TRP A 567 28.10 11.81 17.01
CA TRP A 567 26.93 12.31 16.30
C TRP A 567 26.88 11.86 14.85
N ASP A 568 27.99 11.92 14.12
CA ASP A 568 28.04 11.49 12.73
C ASP A 568 27.65 9.99 12.64
N VAL A 569 28.23 9.15 13.52
CA VAL A 569 27.87 7.73 13.65
C VAL A 569 26.40 7.55 14.03
N LEU A 570 25.87 8.30 15.00
CA LEU A 570 24.45 8.20 15.39
C LEU A 570 23.52 8.67 14.26
N SER A 571 23.90 9.73 13.54
CA SER A 571 23.09 10.29 12.45
C SER A 571 23.04 9.37 11.23
N GLU A 572 24.13 8.67 10.95
CA GLU A 572 24.23 7.62 9.94
C GLU A 572 23.48 6.37 10.41
N PHE A 573 23.67 5.94 11.67
CA PHE A 573 22.99 4.79 12.25
C PHE A 573 21.45 4.95 12.27
N PHE A 574 20.95 6.15 12.56
CA PHE A 574 19.52 6.47 12.55
C PHE A 574 19.01 6.94 11.18
N ASP A 575 19.87 7.01 10.16
CA ASP A 575 19.55 7.43 8.79
C ASP A 575 18.74 8.75 8.73
N ILE A 576 19.16 9.73 9.54
CA ILE A 576 18.38 10.95 9.80
C ILE A 576 18.28 11.81 8.54
N SER A 577 19.34 11.87 7.74
CA SER A 577 19.40 12.66 6.51
C SER A 577 18.44 12.13 5.43
N ASP A 578 18.45 10.82 5.16
CA ASP A 578 17.54 10.24 4.16
C ASP A 578 16.09 10.25 4.66
N THR A 579 15.89 10.07 5.97
CA THR A 579 14.56 10.24 6.59
C THR A 579 14.05 11.67 6.41
N LEU A 580 14.90 12.69 6.59
CA LEU A 580 14.57 14.09 6.39
C LEU A 580 14.24 14.42 4.93
N ASP A 581 15.07 13.99 4.00
CA ASP A 581 14.83 14.16 2.56
C ASP A 581 13.51 13.48 2.13
N LYS A 582 13.25 12.27 2.64
CA LYS A 582 11.99 11.56 2.40
C LYS A 582 10.79 12.30 3.00
N VAL A 583 10.91 12.88 4.19
CA VAL A 583 9.85 13.71 4.80
C VAL A 583 9.60 14.95 3.95
N HIS A 584 10.65 15.67 3.56
CA HIS A 584 10.54 16.87 2.74
C HIS A 584 9.84 16.59 1.41
N LYS A 585 10.27 15.54 0.68
CA LYS A 585 9.62 15.11 -0.56
C LYS A 585 8.15 14.74 -0.36
N THR A 586 7.79 14.11 0.77
CA THR A 586 6.38 13.80 1.04
C THR A 586 5.47 15.01 1.28
N LEU A 587 6.02 16.20 1.52
CA LEU A 587 5.22 17.42 1.59
C LEU A 587 4.69 17.85 0.22
N PHE A 588 5.40 17.50 -0.85
CA PHE A 588 5.00 17.76 -2.23
C PHE A 588 4.08 16.67 -2.79
N VAL A 589 3.90 15.57 -2.06
CA VAL A 589 2.93 14.54 -2.42
C VAL A 589 1.54 14.99 -2.06
N HIS A 590 0.63 14.86 -3.02
CA HIS A 590 -0.80 15.00 -2.77
C HIS A 590 -1.55 13.81 -3.34
N GLY A 591 -2.78 13.60 -2.88
CA GLY A 591 -3.62 12.50 -3.34
C GLY A 591 -4.69 13.03 -4.30
N GLU A 592 -4.69 12.56 -5.54
CA GLU A 592 -5.77 12.73 -6.49
C GLU A 592 -6.80 11.61 -6.30
N PRO A 593 -8.10 11.89 -6.31
CA PRO A 593 -9.11 10.83 -6.25
C PRO A 593 -9.03 9.96 -7.51
N MET A 594 -9.25 8.66 -7.37
CA MET A 594 -9.47 7.80 -8.53
C MET A 594 -10.72 8.26 -9.28
N THR A 595 -10.65 8.44 -10.60
CA THR A 595 -11.81 8.75 -11.44
C THR A 595 -12.36 7.48 -12.10
N LYS A 596 -13.67 7.43 -12.34
CA LYS A 596 -14.31 6.30 -13.01
C LYS A 596 -13.82 6.18 -14.45
N GLU A 597 -13.58 7.31 -15.11
CA GLU A 597 -13.12 7.40 -16.49
C GLU A 597 -11.67 6.91 -16.63
N LEU A 598 -10.78 7.22 -15.68
CA LEU A 598 -9.41 6.71 -15.69
C LEU A 598 -9.37 5.19 -15.53
N TRP A 599 -10.19 4.65 -14.61
CA TRP A 599 -10.29 3.20 -14.45
C TRP A 599 -10.82 2.52 -15.71
N LYS A 600 -11.90 3.08 -16.28
CA LYS A 600 -12.49 2.59 -17.54
C LYS A 600 -11.47 2.60 -18.67
N PHE A 601 -10.70 3.67 -18.81
CA PHE A 601 -9.64 3.77 -19.79
C PHE A 601 -8.60 2.65 -19.62
N MET A 602 -8.05 2.46 -18.42
CA MET A 602 -7.07 1.39 -18.17
C MET A 602 -7.64 -0.01 -18.41
N PHE A 603 -8.90 -0.25 -18.03
CA PHE A 603 -9.58 -1.52 -18.27
C PHE A 603 -9.74 -1.81 -19.76
N GLU A 604 -10.20 -0.82 -20.54
CA GLU A 604 -10.38 -0.97 -21.99
C GLU A 604 -9.06 -1.17 -22.73
N GLU A 605 -8.01 -0.44 -22.35
CA GLU A 605 -6.67 -0.62 -22.93
C GLU A 605 -6.12 -2.03 -22.66
N LEU A 606 -6.26 -2.56 -21.44
CA LEU A 606 -5.83 -3.92 -21.12
C LEU A 606 -6.69 -4.99 -21.78
N ARG A 607 -8.01 -4.78 -21.88
CA ARG A 607 -8.93 -5.67 -22.60
C ARG A 607 -8.66 -5.70 -24.10
N ASN A 608 -8.21 -4.59 -24.69
CA ASN A 608 -7.82 -4.57 -26.10
C ASN A 608 -6.49 -5.32 -26.31
N LYS A 609 -5.53 -5.15 -25.39
CA LYS A 609 -4.27 -5.88 -25.42
C LYS A 609 -4.44 -7.39 -25.19
N SER A 610 -5.39 -7.81 -24.34
CA SER A 610 -5.63 -9.24 -24.05
C SER A 610 -6.00 -10.04 -25.31
N LYS A 611 -6.70 -9.41 -26.28
CA LYS A 611 -7.07 -10.02 -27.56
C LYS A 611 -5.89 -10.44 -28.44
N PHE A 612 -4.70 -9.90 -28.20
CA PHE A 612 -3.48 -10.28 -28.90
C PHE A 612 -2.63 -11.29 -28.11
N GLY A 613 -3.07 -11.64 -26.89
CA GLY A 613 -2.41 -12.54 -25.94
C GLY A 613 -2.78 -14.03 -26.09
N ASP A 614 -3.13 -14.46 -27.30
CA ASP A 614 -3.59 -15.83 -27.62
C ASP A 614 -2.56 -16.92 -27.30
N SER A 615 -1.28 -16.56 -27.31
CA SER A 615 -0.16 -17.42 -26.92
C SER A 615 0.54 -16.88 -25.68
N PRO A 616 1.11 -17.76 -24.82
CA PRO A 616 1.88 -17.32 -23.66
C PRO A 616 3.08 -16.45 -24.06
N GLU A 617 3.67 -16.69 -25.23
CA GLU A 617 4.76 -15.87 -25.77
C GLU A 617 4.30 -14.46 -26.13
N ASN A 618 3.14 -14.32 -26.79
CA ASN A 618 2.59 -13.01 -27.12
C ASN A 618 2.14 -12.27 -25.86
N ALA A 619 1.47 -12.95 -24.93
CA ALA A 619 1.08 -12.38 -23.64
C ALA A 619 2.31 -11.87 -22.87
N LYS A 620 3.41 -12.65 -22.87
CA LYS A 620 4.70 -12.24 -22.29
C LYS A 620 5.31 -11.04 -23.02
N ARG A 621 5.29 -11.02 -24.35
CA ARG A 621 5.78 -9.85 -25.12
C ARG A 621 4.99 -8.59 -24.81
N ILE A 622 3.68 -8.70 -24.65
CA ILE A 622 2.80 -7.59 -24.29
C ILE A 622 3.08 -7.11 -22.87
N SER A 623 3.27 -8.01 -21.91
CA SER A 623 3.56 -7.65 -20.51
C SER A 623 4.96 -7.06 -20.30
N LEU A 624 5.94 -7.46 -21.13
CA LEU A 624 7.30 -6.93 -21.12
C LEU A 624 7.44 -5.57 -21.83
N ALA A 625 6.46 -5.17 -22.63
CA ALA A 625 6.53 -3.93 -23.39
C ALA A 625 6.44 -2.70 -22.46
N ARG A 626 7.21 -1.65 -22.78
CA ARG A 626 7.40 -0.44 -21.95
C ARG A 626 6.81 0.84 -22.57
N GLY A 627 5.94 0.71 -23.56
CA GLY A 627 5.41 1.77 -24.41
C GLY A 627 5.65 1.51 -25.90
N GLU A 628 6.57 0.60 -26.23
CA GLU A 628 6.88 0.24 -27.62
C GLU A 628 5.66 -0.34 -28.34
N TRP A 629 4.86 -1.16 -27.67
CA TRP A 629 3.67 -1.76 -28.29
C TRP A 629 2.71 -0.66 -28.74
N THR A 630 2.38 0.25 -27.81
CA THR A 630 1.52 1.41 -28.09
C THR A 630 2.04 2.23 -29.26
N LEU A 631 3.34 2.57 -29.29
CA LEU A 631 3.92 3.38 -30.36
C LEU A 631 3.88 2.66 -31.72
N ARG A 632 4.13 1.35 -31.75
CA ARG A 632 4.09 0.56 -32.99
C ARG A 632 2.68 0.35 -33.53
N GLU A 633 1.70 0.19 -32.64
CA GLU A 633 0.29 -0.01 -33.01
C GLU A 633 -0.38 1.29 -33.47
N ASN A 634 -0.04 2.41 -32.82
CA ASN A 634 -0.74 3.68 -33.03
C ASN A 634 0.00 4.65 -33.98
N LEU A 635 1.22 4.35 -34.46
CA LEU A 635 1.95 5.22 -35.39
C LEU A 635 2.40 4.49 -36.67
N PRO A 636 2.42 5.17 -37.83
CA PRO A 636 2.85 4.58 -39.09
C PRO A 636 4.34 4.24 -39.09
N GLU A 637 4.76 3.37 -40.02
CA GLU A 637 6.16 2.94 -40.14
C GLU A 637 7.07 4.02 -40.71
N ASP A 638 7.65 4.86 -39.85
CA ASP A 638 8.52 5.94 -40.28
C ASP A 638 9.65 6.29 -39.28
N ALA A 639 10.46 7.27 -39.65
CA ALA A 639 11.60 7.71 -38.85
C ALA A 639 11.17 8.39 -37.53
N GLU A 640 9.99 8.99 -37.47
CA GLU A 640 9.47 9.67 -36.27
C GLU A 640 9.04 8.65 -35.22
N ARG A 641 8.30 7.60 -35.63
CA ARG A 641 7.98 6.45 -34.78
C ARG A 641 9.25 5.82 -34.21
N GLU A 642 10.22 5.51 -35.05
CA GLU A 642 11.47 4.87 -34.59
C GLU A 642 12.28 5.79 -33.65
N LYS A 643 12.16 7.12 -33.78
CA LYS A 643 12.75 8.06 -32.83
C LYS A 643 12.05 7.97 -31.46
N LEU A 644 10.72 7.94 -31.43
CA LEU A 644 9.94 7.80 -30.20
C LEU A 644 10.18 6.45 -29.50
N VAL A 645 10.27 5.35 -30.26
CA VAL A 645 10.54 4.01 -29.72
C VAL A 645 11.89 3.94 -29.02
N ARG A 646 12.91 4.69 -29.47
CA ARG A 646 14.24 4.75 -28.83
C ARG A 646 14.18 5.31 -27.42
N TYR A 647 13.29 6.26 -27.14
CA TYR A 647 13.10 6.85 -25.81
C TYR A 647 12.50 5.88 -24.79
N VAL A 648 12.03 4.70 -25.23
CA VAL A 648 11.48 3.64 -24.37
C VAL A 648 12.40 2.42 -24.34
N THR A 649 12.93 2.01 -25.49
CA THR A 649 13.64 0.72 -25.64
C THR A 649 15.14 0.80 -25.44
N LYS A 650 15.78 1.94 -25.78
CA LYS A 650 17.24 2.11 -25.71
C LYS A 650 17.74 2.73 -24.42
N VAL A 651 16.85 3.00 -23.48
CA VAL A 651 17.17 3.61 -22.19
C VAL A 651 16.72 2.69 -21.06
N ASP A 652 17.37 2.82 -19.91
CA ASP A 652 16.92 2.13 -18.69
C ASP A 652 15.52 2.59 -18.29
N TYR A 653 14.79 1.73 -17.59
CA TYR A 653 13.38 1.97 -17.29
C TYR A 653 13.15 3.26 -16.47
N ASP A 654 13.97 3.56 -15.47
CA ASP A 654 13.88 4.82 -14.71
C ASP A 654 14.27 6.06 -15.49
N GLN A 655 15.24 5.93 -16.39
CA GLN A 655 15.59 7.00 -17.32
C GLN A 655 14.38 7.32 -18.20
N SER A 656 13.70 6.28 -18.72
CA SER A 656 12.45 6.44 -19.45
C SER A 656 11.39 7.14 -18.58
N LEU A 657 11.11 6.63 -17.37
CA LEU A 657 10.09 7.22 -16.50
C LEU A 657 10.33 8.70 -16.18
N LEU A 658 11.57 9.06 -15.78
CA LEU A 658 11.89 10.45 -15.44
C LEU A 658 11.84 11.35 -16.67
N MET A 659 12.30 10.87 -17.82
CA MET A 659 12.31 11.62 -19.06
C MET A 659 10.89 11.85 -19.60
N TRP A 660 10.08 10.80 -19.69
CA TRP A 660 8.68 10.89 -20.11
C TRP A 660 7.87 11.73 -19.13
N HIS A 661 8.16 11.68 -17.82
CA HIS A 661 7.49 12.50 -16.82
C HIS A 661 7.74 13.99 -17.03
N ILE A 662 9.01 14.38 -17.16
CA ILE A 662 9.37 15.77 -17.45
C ILE A 662 8.77 16.19 -18.80
N ALA A 663 8.88 15.37 -19.86
CA ALA A 663 8.32 15.68 -21.17
C ALA A 663 6.80 15.87 -21.13
N THR A 664 6.08 15.02 -20.37
CA THR A 664 4.63 15.13 -20.17
C THR A 664 4.27 16.45 -19.48
N GLU A 665 5.04 16.86 -18.46
CA GLU A 665 4.86 18.15 -17.81
C GLU A 665 5.14 19.33 -18.76
N LEU A 666 6.18 19.23 -19.59
CA LEU A 666 6.51 20.26 -20.57
C LEU A 666 5.35 20.44 -21.56
N CYS A 667 4.84 19.35 -22.12
CA CYS A 667 3.67 19.33 -23.01
C CYS A 667 2.42 19.87 -22.31
N TYR A 668 2.17 19.48 -21.04
CA TYR A 668 0.98 19.87 -20.30
C TYR A 668 0.88 21.39 -20.10
N GLN A 669 2.01 22.08 -19.90
CA GLN A 669 2.01 23.53 -19.73
C GLN A 669 1.81 24.31 -21.05
N GLN A 670 2.06 23.69 -22.21
CA GLN A 670 1.90 24.29 -23.56
C GLN A 670 0.44 24.28 -24.08
N HIS A 671 -0.56 24.26 -23.20
CA HIS A 671 -1.98 24.22 -23.55
C HIS A 671 -2.48 25.31 -24.53
N GLU A 672 -1.76 26.44 -24.66
CA GLU A 672 -2.09 27.52 -25.60
C GLU A 672 -1.75 27.17 -27.06
N GLU A 673 -0.86 26.19 -27.28
CA GLU A 673 -0.39 25.73 -28.60
C GLU A 673 -0.99 24.37 -28.99
N GLU A 674 -1.96 23.86 -28.23
CA GLU A 674 -2.58 22.55 -28.44
C GLU A 674 -3.53 22.55 -29.65
N THR A 675 -3.43 21.51 -30.48
CA THR A 675 -4.37 21.28 -31.58
C THR A 675 -5.56 20.49 -31.05
N ILE A 676 -6.74 21.11 -31.00
CA ILE A 676 -7.94 20.50 -30.44
C ILE A 676 -8.73 19.79 -31.57
N PRO A 677 -9.07 18.50 -31.43
CA PRO A 677 -9.88 17.79 -32.42
C PRO A 677 -11.25 18.43 -32.68
N GLU A 678 -11.79 18.20 -33.87
CA GLU A 678 -13.12 18.66 -34.25
C GLU A 678 -14.19 17.66 -33.80
N GLY A 679 -15.09 18.09 -32.92
CA GLY A 679 -16.19 17.25 -32.44
C GLY A 679 -16.19 17.11 -30.91
N TYR A 680 -17.38 17.18 -30.32
CA TYR A 680 -17.53 17.20 -28.87
C TYR A 680 -16.95 15.95 -28.19
N ASP A 681 -17.17 14.77 -28.76
CA ASP A 681 -16.71 13.50 -28.19
C ASP A 681 -15.19 13.35 -28.27
N GLU A 682 -14.57 13.78 -29.37
CA GLU A 682 -13.12 13.75 -29.55
C GLU A 682 -12.43 14.77 -28.64
N GLN A 683 -13.04 15.94 -28.44
CA GLN A 683 -12.60 16.93 -27.45
C GLN A 683 -12.65 16.39 -26.03
N CYS A 684 -13.75 15.73 -25.64
CA CYS A 684 -13.87 15.11 -24.32
C CYS A 684 -12.80 14.04 -24.11
N LYS A 685 -12.52 13.21 -25.13
CA LYS A 685 -11.44 12.22 -25.09
C LYS A 685 -10.07 12.88 -24.96
N HIS A 686 -9.80 13.93 -25.73
CA HIS A 686 -8.56 14.69 -25.67
C HIS A 686 -8.29 15.24 -24.26
N TYR A 687 -9.26 15.94 -23.66
CA TYR A 687 -9.12 16.46 -22.29
C TYR A 687 -8.97 15.34 -21.25
N SER A 688 -9.72 14.23 -21.40
CA SER A 688 -9.60 13.09 -20.50
C SER A 688 -8.21 12.46 -20.59
N ASN A 689 -7.72 12.22 -21.81
CA ASN A 689 -6.38 11.67 -22.06
C ASN A 689 -5.30 12.56 -21.48
N ARG A 690 -5.41 13.89 -21.66
CA ARG A 690 -4.51 14.89 -21.08
C ARG A 690 -4.41 14.78 -19.55
N GLU A 691 -5.55 14.73 -18.87
CA GLU A 691 -5.57 14.57 -17.41
C GLU A 691 -5.09 13.16 -16.97
N PHE A 692 -5.41 12.11 -17.72
CA PHE A 692 -4.92 10.75 -17.42
C PHE A 692 -3.40 10.65 -17.55
N SER A 693 -2.82 11.19 -18.62
CA SER A 693 -1.37 11.26 -18.80
C SER A 693 -0.72 11.99 -17.63
N LYS A 694 -1.29 13.12 -17.20
CA LYS A 694 -0.78 13.88 -16.06
C LYS A 694 -0.84 13.09 -14.75
N ILE A 695 -1.98 12.48 -14.44
CA ILE A 695 -2.17 11.70 -13.20
C ILE A 695 -1.26 10.47 -13.16
N ILE A 696 -1.23 9.67 -14.24
CA ILE A 696 -0.39 8.46 -14.29
C ILE A 696 1.08 8.85 -14.25
N SER A 697 1.49 9.90 -14.97
CA SER A 697 2.87 10.38 -14.96
C SER A 697 3.34 10.77 -13.55
N ASP A 698 2.56 11.58 -12.84
CA ASP A 698 2.92 12.02 -11.48
C ASP A 698 2.85 10.86 -10.48
N TYR A 699 1.97 9.88 -10.70
CA TYR A 699 1.89 8.66 -9.90
C TYR A 699 3.13 7.79 -10.09
N MET A 700 3.55 7.56 -11.34
CA MET A 700 4.77 6.81 -11.66
C MET A 700 6.00 7.49 -11.07
N MET A 701 6.04 8.82 -11.10
CA MET A 701 7.11 9.60 -10.47
C MET A 701 7.09 9.47 -8.93
N TYR A 702 5.91 9.44 -8.31
CA TYR A 702 5.76 9.13 -6.89
C TYR A 702 6.31 7.72 -6.56
N LEU A 703 5.95 6.70 -7.34
CA LEU A 703 6.45 5.34 -7.13
C LEU A 703 7.97 5.28 -7.21
N LEU A 704 8.56 5.88 -8.25
CA LEU A 704 10.01 5.88 -8.48
C LEU A 704 10.81 6.45 -7.29
N ILE A 705 10.31 7.51 -6.65
CA ILE A 705 11.06 8.23 -5.60
C ILE A 705 10.69 7.79 -4.19
N LEU A 706 9.41 7.54 -3.93
CA LEU A 706 8.89 7.34 -2.58
C LEU A 706 8.50 5.88 -2.28
N GLN A 707 8.26 5.07 -3.31
CA GLN A 707 8.00 3.63 -3.18
C GLN A 707 8.93 2.79 -4.08
N PRO A 708 10.28 2.94 -3.97
CA PRO A 708 11.22 2.24 -4.83
C PRO A 708 11.13 0.71 -4.74
N GLY A 709 10.61 0.16 -3.64
CA GLY A 709 10.36 -1.28 -3.51
C GLY A 709 9.31 -1.81 -4.50
N LEU A 710 8.38 -0.96 -4.94
CA LEU A 710 7.38 -1.31 -5.97
C LEU A 710 7.95 -1.17 -7.40
N MET A 711 9.21 -0.75 -7.53
CA MET A 711 9.89 -0.47 -8.80
C MET A 711 11.17 -1.31 -8.91
N SER A 712 11.12 -2.57 -8.42
CA SER A 712 12.22 -3.50 -8.14
C SER A 712 13.44 -3.43 -9.08
N GLU A 713 13.24 -3.29 -10.40
CA GLU A 713 14.31 -3.16 -11.39
C GLU A 713 15.19 -1.91 -11.24
N VAL A 714 14.70 -0.86 -10.55
CA VAL A 714 15.38 0.43 -10.47
C VAL A 714 15.61 0.96 -9.06
N ALA A 715 15.57 0.05 -8.08
CA ALA A 715 15.88 0.40 -6.71
C ALA A 715 17.29 1.04 -6.61
N GLY A 716 17.34 2.33 -6.27
CA GLY A 716 18.58 3.08 -6.05
C GLY A 716 19.04 3.95 -7.24
N ILE A 717 19.08 3.42 -8.47
CA ILE A 717 19.59 4.19 -9.63
C ILE A 717 18.64 5.33 -10.00
N GLY A 718 17.32 5.12 -9.91
CA GLY A 718 16.33 6.18 -10.17
C GLY A 718 16.47 7.37 -9.22
N LYS A 719 16.84 7.14 -7.95
CA LYS A 719 17.12 8.21 -6.99
C LYS A 719 18.37 9.00 -7.35
N ILE A 720 19.40 8.34 -7.88
CA ILE A 720 20.62 8.99 -8.36
C ILE A 720 20.30 9.87 -9.58
N ARG A 721 19.60 9.32 -10.58
CA ARG A 721 19.17 10.08 -11.77
C ARG A 721 18.29 11.27 -11.40
N PHE A 722 17.37 11.09 -10.45
CA PHE A 722 16.56 12.18 -9.90
C PHE A 722 17.41 13.27 -9.28
N ARG A 723 18.37 12.92 -8.42
CA ARG A 723 19.26 13.87 -7.74
C ARG A 723 20.11 14.65 -8.75
N ASP A 724 20.67 13.96 -9.74
CA ASP A 724 21.44 14.58 -10.82
C ASP A 724 20.56 15.54 -11.64
N THR A 725 19.32 15.14 -11.93
CA THR A 725 18.38 15.96 -12.74
C THR A 725 17.92 17.18 -11.98
N LEU A 726 17.68 17.03 -10.69
CA LEU A 726 17.39 18.13 -9.79
C LEU A 726 18.56 19.11 -9.71
N ALA A 727 19.79 18.61 -9.56
CA ALA A 727 20.98 19.46 -9.50
C ALA A 727 21.25 20.19 -10.84
N GLU A 728 20.93 19.58 -11.98
CA GLU A 728 21.00 20.25 -13.29
C GLU A 728 19.91 21.32 -13.43
N ALA A 729 18.68 21.02 -13.03
CA ALA A 729 17.57 21.97 -13.04
C ALA A 729 17.84 23.18 -12.13
N ASP A 730 18.33 22.95 -10.90
CA ASP A 730 18.68 24.00 -9.96
C ASP A 730 19.74 24.94 -10.53
N LYS A 731 20.82 24.39 -11.08
CA LYS A 731 21.87 25.19 -11.76
C LYS A 731 21.34 25.96 -12.94
N PHE A 732 20.44 25.36 -13.72
CA PHE A 732 19.83 26.01 -14.88
C PHE A 732 18.93 27.18 -14.47
N PHE A 733 18.07 26.99 -13.47
CA PHE A 733 17.17 28.01 -12.95
C PHE A 733 17.91 29.17 -12.27
N GLN A 734 19.01 28.87 -11.57
CA GLN A 734 19.92 29.87 -11.02
C GLN A 734 20.52 30.76 -12.11
N ARG A 735 21.07 30.15 -13.18
CA ARG A 735 21.67 30.88 -14.30
C ARG A 735 20.68 31.77 -15.06
N ARG A 736 19.42 31.35 -15.15
CA ARG A 736 18.34 32.11 -15.81
C ARG A 736 17.59 33.06 -14.86
N HIS A 737 18.00 33.14 -13.58
CA HIS A 737 17.37 33.98 -12.55
C HIS A 737 15.85 33.74 -12.38
N ILE A 738 15.43 32.47 -12.37
CA ILE A 738 14.02 32.08 -12.22
C ILE A 738 13.70 31.21 -11.00
N GLU A 739 14.68 30.92 -10.15
CA GLU A 739 14.53 30.09 -8.95
C GLU A 739 13.45 30.60 -7.97
N ASP A 740 13.32 31.91 -7.81
CA ASP A 740 12.37 32.53 -6.86
C ASP A 740 10.96 32.69 -7.41
N LYS A 741 10.74 32.46 -8.71
CA LYS A 741 9.44 32.69 -9.35
C LYS A 741 8.38 31.68 -8.92
N ARG A 742 8.78 30.52 -8.35
CA ARG A 742 7.89 29.44 -7.88
C ARG A 742 6.76 29.11 -8.86
N SER A 743 7.10 29.04 -10.15
CA SER A 743 6.14 28.86 -11.24
C SER A 743 6.60 27.77 -12.19
N VAL A 744 5.81 26.70 -12.27
CA VAL A 744 6.04 25.57 -13.19
C VAL A 744 5.98 26.03 -14.64
N LYS A 745 5.00 26.87 -15.01
CA LYS A 745 4.84 27.39 -16.39
C LYS A 745 6.09 28.13 -16.86
N ILE A 746 6.64 29.02 -16.04
CA ILE A 746 7.83 29.80 -16.41
C ILE A 746 9.05 28.91 -16.56
N ALA A 747 9.23 27.93 -15.66
CA ALA A 747 10.33 26.97 -15.76
C ALA A 747 10.25 26.14 -17.04
N THR A 748 9.06 25.60 -17.37
CA THR A 748 8.82 24.84 -18.58
C THR A 748 9.15 25.63 -19.85
N ILE A 749 8.69 26.88 -19.96
CA ILE A 749 8.98 27.73 -21.13
C ILE A 749 10.49 27.90 -21.32
N ASN A 750 11.23 28.16 -20.24
CA ASN A 750 12.69 28.32 -20.30
C ASN A 750 13.41 27.02 -20.67
N ILE A 751 12.92 25.86 -20.26
CA ILE A 751 13.50 24.56 -20.61
C ILE A 751 13.30 24.26 -22.11
N LEU A 752 12.14 24.60 -22.65
CA LEU A 752 11.80 24.39 -24.07
C LEU A 752 12.53 25.36 -25.01
N ASP A 753 12.83 26.57 -24.54
CA ASP A 753 13.60 27.59 -25.28
C ASP A 753 15.03 27.15 -25.65
N VAL A 754 15.60 26.19 -24.91
CA VAL A 754 16.96 25.69 -25.19
C VAL A 754 17.01 24.86 -26.47
N GLU A 755 17.83 25.25 -27.43
CA GLU A 755 18.14 24.46 -28.62
C GLU A 755 18.83 23.14 -28.23
N SER A 756 18.24 22.03 -28.65
CA SER A 756 18.66 20.67 -28.28
C SER A 756 19.07 19.85 -29.51
N GLU A 757 19.80 20.48 -30.43
CA GLU A 757 20.24 19.83 -31.69
C GLU A 757 21.31 18.75 -31.44
N ILE A 758 22.19 18.97 -30.45
CA ILE A 758 23.23 18.03 -30.05
C ILE A 758 22.68 17.07 -28.99
N GLU A 759 22.99 15.78 -29.13
CA GLU A 759 22.63 14.78 -28.11
C GLU A 759 23.25 15.13 -26.75
N PRO A 760 22.45 15.23 -25.67
CA PRO A 760 22.94 15.58 -24.34
C PRO A 760 24.09 14.68 -23.85
N MET A 761 24.12 13.40 -24.24
CA MET A 761 25.25 12.50 -23.97
C MET A 761 26.59 13.06 -24.49
N GLY A 762 26.60 13.69 -25.66
CA GLY A 762 27.80 14.27 -26.27
C GLY A 762 28.31 15.54 -25.58
N VAL A 763 27.45 16.26 -24.85
CA VAL A 763 27.80 17.50 -24.12
C VAL A 763 28.18 17.22 -22.67
N LYS A 764 27.57 16.20 -22.06
CA LYS A 764 27.64 15.90 -20.64
C LYS A 764 28.72 14.88 -20.27
N GLY A 765 29.01 13.95 -21.19
CA GLY A 765 29.82 12.76 -20.93
C GLY A 765 29.26 11.88 -19.80
N ASP A 766 30.05 10.93 -19.31
CA ASP A 766 29.64 9.99 -18.24
C ASP A 766 29.54 10.63 -16.83
N ARG A 767 29.74 11.95 -16.70
CA ARG A 767 29.84 12.64 -15.40
C ARG A 767 28.50 12.93 -14.73
N SER A 768 27.39 12.90 -15.46
CA SER A 768 26.05 13.10 -14.88
C SER A 768 25.03 12.30 -15.66
N LYS A 769 24.07 11.70 -14.94
CA LYS A 769 22.99 10.89 -15.52
C LYS A 769 21.66 11.64 -15.67
N SER A 770 21.67 12.96 -15.55
CA SER A 770 20.43 13.75 -15.66
C SER A 770 19.79 13.68 -17.05
N VAL A 771 18.46 13.78 -17.09
CA VAL A 771 17.64 13.62 -18.29
C VAL A 771 16.90 14.89 -18.69
N LEU A 772 17.19 16.03 -18.06
CA LEU A 772 16.41 17.27 -18.20
C LEU A 772 16.25 17.72 -19.67
N PHE A 773 17.35 17.76 -20.42
CA PHE A 773 17.33 18.18 -21.83
C PHE A 773 16.95 17.06 -22.79
N ASP A 774 17.16 15.80 -22.41
CA ASP A 774 16.61 14.66 -23.17
C ASP A 774 15.07 14.69 -23.16
N ALA A 775 14.48 15.04 -22.01
CA ALA A 775 13.05 15.23 -21.86
C ALA A 775 12.51 16.42 -22.67
N SER A 776 13.26 17.54 -22.72
CA SER A 776 12.94 18.68 -23.58
C SER A 776 12.92 18.28 -25.07
N ARG A 777 13.89 17.46 -25.50
CA ARG A 777 13.94 16.93 -26.87
C ARG A 777 12.75 16.00 -27.16
N LEU A 778 12.41 15.10 -26.23
CA LEU A 778 11.23 14.23 -26.35
C LEU A 778 9.93 15.04 -26.46
N ALA A 779 9.75 16.10 -25.67
CA ALA A 779 8.58 16.99 -25.77
C ALA A 779 8.46 17.65 -27.15
N LYS A 780 9.58 18.13 -27.70
CA LYS A 780 9.64 18.70 -29.06
C LYS A 780 9.30 17.65 -30.13
N ASP A 781 9.79 16.42 -29.97
CA ASP A 781 9.50 15.33 -30.89
C ASP A 781 8.02 14.89 -30.86
N LEU A 782 7.39 14.90 -29.68
CA LEU A 782 5.95 14.65 -29.55
C LEU A 782 5.11 15.74 -30.22
N ALA A 783 5.51 17.01 -30.08
CA ALA A 783 4.85 18.13 -30.75
C ALA A 783 5.04 18.07 -32.28
N LYS A 784 6.20 17.59 -32.75
CA LYS A 784 6.44 17.36 -34.18
C LYS A 784 5.57 16.23 -34.72
N MET A 785 5.51 15.11 -33.99
CA MET A 785 4.70 13.93 -34.32
C MET A 785 3.22 14.29 -34.48
N GLU A 786 2.67 15.10 -33.57
CA GLU A 786 1.29 15.60 -33.62
C GLU A 786 1.01 16.35 -34.94
N LYS A 787 1.95 17.22 -35.37
CA LYS A 787 1.85 17.97 -36.63
C LYS A 787 1.98 17.08 -37.87
N THR A 788 2.94 16.14 -37.87
CA THR A 788 3.22 15.26 -39.01
C THR A 788 2.08 14.28 -39.26
N HIS A 789 1.62 13.59 -38.21
CA HIS A 789 0.65 12.50 -38.35
C HIS A 789 -0.80 12.92 -38.11
N LYS A 790 -1.05 14.16 -37.67
CA LYS A 790 -2.37 14.65 -37.27
C LYS A 790 -3.04 13.72 -36.24
N LYS A 791 -2.24 13.17 -35.33
CA LYS A 791 -2.70 12.33 -34.22
C LYS A 791 -2.58 13.09 -32.93
N ASP A 792 -3.59 12.96 -32.07
CA ASP A 792 -3.58 13.56 -30.75
C ASP A 792 -2.43 12.98 -29.92
N LYS A 793 -1.48 13.82 -29.52
CA LYS A 793 -0.35 13.40 -28.68
C LYS A 793 -0.82 12.87 -27.33
N TRP A 794 -1.94 13.36 -26.80
CA TRP A 794 -2.44 12.94 -25.49
C TRP A 794 -2.99 11.52 -25.53
N GLU A 795 -3.59 11.10 -26.66
CA GLU A 795 -3.99 9.71 -26.87
C GLU A 795 -2.78 8.77 -26.83
N ILE A 796 -1.68 9.14 -27.48
CA ILE A 796 -0.44 8.34 -27.46
C ILE A 796 0.17 8.34 -26.05
N LEU A 797 0.28 9.51 -25.41
CA LEU A 797 0.87 9.64 -24.07
C LEU A 797 0.09 8.85 -23.03
N SER A 798 -1.25 8.92 -23.02
CA SER A 798 -2.07 8.20 -22.04
C SER A 798 -1.88 6.69 -22.16
N LYS A 799 -1.86 6.15 -23.40
CA LYS A 799 -1.61 4.73 -23.67
C LYS A 799 -0.19 4.27 -23.30
N VAL A 800 0.84 5.09 -23.63
CA VAL A 800 2.23 4.80 -23.25
C VAL A 800 2.37 4.75 -21.72
N TRP A 801 1.75 5.69 -21.00
CA TRP A 801 1.76 5.72 -19.54
C TRP A 801 1.07 4.50 -18.92
N VAL A 802 -0.04 4.02 -19.49
CA VAL A 802 -0.68 2.77 -19.04
C VAL A 802 0.27 1.59 -19.24
N GLU A 803 0.95 1.50 -20.38
CA GLU A 803 1.92 0.44 -20.65
C GLU A 803 3.13 0.49 -19.71
N LEU A 804 3.67 1.67 -19.43
CA LEU A 804 4.73 1.87 -18.44
C LEU A 804 4.28 1.42 -17.03
N LEU A 805 3.04 1.74 -16.63
CA LEU A 805 2.47 1.31 -15.35
C LEU A 805 2.27 -0.21 -15.30
N CYS A 806 1.81 -0.83 -16.39
CA CYS A 806 1.67 -2.28 -16.51
C CYS A 806 3.01 -2.99 -16.38
N HIS A 807 4.04 -2.45 -17.03
CA HIS A 807 5.40 -2.95 -16.91
C HIS A 807 5.89 -2.92 -15.47
N ALA A 808 5.71 -1.81 -14.74
CA ALA A 808 6.05 -1.74 -13.32
C ALA A 808 5.27 -2.77 -12.48
N ALA A 809 3.98 -2.95 -12.75
CA ALA A 809 3.14 -3.90 -12.03
C ALA A 809 3.59 -5.35 -12.23
N CYS A 810 4.07 -5.73 -13.41
CA CYS A 810 4.59 -7.09 -13.65
C CYS A 810 5.98 -7.34 -13.07
N HIS A 811 6.85 -6.32 -13.03
CA HIS A 811 8.25 -6.48 -12.60
C HIS A 811 8.47 -6.10 -11.13
N CYS A 812 7.41 -5.67 -10.44
CA CYS A 812 7.42 -5.52 -8.99
C CYS A 812 7.39 -6.91 -8.33
N ASP A 813 8.17 -7.09 -7.27
CA ASP A 813 8.10 -8.33 -6.50
C ASP A 813 6.71 -8.47 -5.88
N ALA A 814 6.14 -9.69 -5.95
CA ALA A 814 4.81 -9.98 -5.43
C ALA A 814 4.73 -9.71 -3.93
N THR A 815 5.84 -9.88 -3.19
CA THR A 815 5.92 -9.54 -1.76
C THR A 815 5.74 -8.04 -1.52
N ALA A 816 6.33 -7.19 -2.36
CA ALA A 816 6.20 -5.73 -2.26
C ALA A 816 4.77 -5.26 -2.55
N HIS A 817 4.09 -5.89 -3.52
CA HIS A 817 2.66 -5.65 -3.79
C HIS A 817 1.80 -5.88 -2.55
N VAL A 818 1.96 -7.04 -1.90
CA VAL A 818 1.16 -7.38 -0.72
C VAL A 818 1.57 -6.60 0.52
N GLU A 819 2.85 -6.25 0.68
CA GLU A 819 3.29 -5.38 1.78
C GLU A 819 2.60 -4.01 1.70
N GLN A 820 2.40 -3.47 0.50
CA GLN A 820 1.73 -2.19 0.29
C GLN A 820 0.23 -2.20 0.64
N LEU A 821 -0.43 -3.37 0.63
CA LEU A 821 -1.82 -3.49 1.11
C LEU A 821 -1.93 -3.09 2.58
N SER A 822 -0.87 -3.35 3.35
CA SER A 822 -0.74 -3.00 4.76
C SER A 822 -0.67 -1.48 5.03
N ARG A 823 -0.45 -0.68 3.98
CA ARG A 823 -0.19 0.77 3.99
C ARG A 823 -1.23 1.62 3.24
N GLY A 824 -2.36 1.03 2.85
CA GLY A 824 -3.50 1.77 2.27
C GLY A 824 -3.91 1.33 0.87
N GLY A 825 -3.15 0.42 0.26
CA GLY A 825 -3.33 0.01 -1.14
C GLY A 825 -3.00 1.13 -2.12
N GLU A 826 -2.25 0.79 -3.17
CA GLU A 826 -1.89 1.70 -4.26
C GLU A 826 -2.50 1.23 -5.58
N LEU A 827 -2.64 2.13 -6.56
CA LEU A 827 -3.23 1.81 -7.87
C LEU A 827 -2.50 0.66 -8.57
N ILE A 828 -1.18 0.55 -8.41
CA ILE A 828 -0.36 -0.49 -9.04
C ILE A 828 -0.79 -1.90 -8.62
N ASN A 829 -1.32 -2.08 -7.40
CA ASN A 829 -1.84 -3.38 -6.95
C ASN A 829 -3.12 -3.78 -7.69
N PHE A 830 -3.95 -2.81 -8.07
CA PHE A 830 -5.13 -3.05 -8.88
C PHE A 830 -4.74 -3.39 -10.32
N VAL A 831 -3.76 -2.68 -10.88
CA VAL A 831 -3.25 -2.97 -12.24
C VAL A 831 -2.60 -4.36 -12.28
N TRP A 832 -1.83 -4.74 -11.26
CA TRP A 832 -1.22 -6.06 -11.14
C TRP A 832 -2.24 -7.19 -11.22
N LEU A 833 -3.30 -7.16 -10.39
CA LEU A 833 -4.36 -8.17 -10.48
C LEU A 833 -5.17 -8.07 -11.77
N LEU A 834 -5.43 -6.86 -12.28
CA LEU A 834 -6.14 -6.69 -13.55
C LEU A 834 -5.38 -7.35 -14.71
N MET A 835 -4.06 -7.22 -14.74
CA MET A 835 -3.20 -7.91 -15.71
C MET A 835 -3.24 -9.43 -15.52
N ALA A 836 -3.25 -9.92 -14.28
CA ALA A 836 -3.42 -11.34 -13.99
C ALA A 836 -4.75 -11.88 -14.51
N HIS A 837 -5.85 -11.13 -14.33
CA HIS A 837 -7.16 -11.51 -14.83
C HIS A 837 -7.26 -11.52 -16.35
N PHE A 838 -6.58 -10.58 -17.03
CA PHE A 838 -6.48 -10.56 -18.50
C PHE A 838 -5.42 -11.51 -19.04
N GLY A 839 -4.78 -12.32 -18.19
CA GLY A 839 -3.80 -13.29 -18.64
C GLY A 839 -2.54 -12.66 -19.24
N LEU A 840 -2.20 -11.43 -18.86
CA LEU A 840 -1.05 -10.65 -19.32
C LEU A 840 0.09 -10.68 -18.30
N THR A 841 0.46 -11.87 -17.83
CA THR A 841 1.55 -12.08 -16.86
C THR A 841 2.52 -13.14 -17.36
N ASP A 842 3.72 -13.16 -16.82
CA ASP A 842 4.77 -14.13 -17.13
C ASP A 842 4.66 -15.44 -16.33
N GLN A 843 3.74 -15.50 -15.35
CA GLN A 843 3.55 -16.62 -14.42
C GLN A 843 2.60 -17.72 -14.93
N PHE A 844 2.43 -17.89 -16.25
CA PHE A 844 1.63 -18.97 -16.83
C PHE A 844 2.50 -20.14 -17.30
N GLN A 845 2.09 -21.38 -16.98
CA GLN A 845 2.77 -22.59 -17.42
C GLN A 845 2.72 -22.67 -18.95
N ILE A 846 3.83 -22.88 -19.64
CA ILE A 846 3.85 -23.18 -21.09
C ILE A 846 3.60 -24.69 -21.28
N ASN A 847 2.44 -25.20 -20.85
CA ASN A 847 2.03 -26.58 -21.16
C ASN A 847 0.74 -26.61 -21.98
N LYS A 848 0.79 -26.00 -23.17
CA LYS A 848 -0.14 -26.34 -24.25
C LYS A 848 0.57 -27.40 -25.10
N GLY A 849 0.74 -28.62 -24.58
CA GLY A 849 1.57 -29.57 -25.33
C GLY A 849 1.76 -31.02 -24.87
N ASP A 850 1.53 -31.41 -23.62
CA ASP A 850 1.75 -32.82 -23.26
C ASP A 850 0.46 -33.63 -23.41
N ALA A 851 0.07 -33.89 -24.65
CA ALA A 851 -0.77 -35.05 -24.92
C ALA A 851 -0.07 -36.27 -24.31
N ARG A 852 -0.73 -36.95 -23.36
CA ARG A 852 -0.14 -38.11 -22.69
C ARG A 852 0.00 -39.22 -23.73
N ALA A 853 1.23 -39.46 -24.18
CA ALA A 853 1.51 -40.57 -25.07
C ALA A 853 1.30 -41.88 -24.32
N LYS A 854 0.48 -42.78 -24.85
CA LYS A 854 0.34 -44.16 -24.35
C LYS A 854 0.69 -45.13 -25.46
N LEU A 855 1.47 -46.13 -25.12
CA LEU A 855 1.75 -47.26 -25.99
C LEU A 855 0.58 -48.23 -25.97
N ILE A 856 -0.07 -48.41 -27.11
CA ILE A 856 -1.09 -49.44 -27.30
C ILE A 856 -0.49 -50.55 -28.14
N ILE A 857 -0.67 -51.80 -27.70
CA ILE A 857 -0.33 -52.99 -28.48
C ILE A 857 -1.56 -53.30 -29.36
N GLY A 858 -1.39 -53.27 -30.68
CA GLY A 858 -2.43 -53.69 -31.62
C GLY A 858 -2.77 -55.16 -31.40
N LYS A 859 -4.06 -55.52 -31.45
CA LYS A 859 -4.49 -56.92 -31.44
C LYS A 859 -4.20 -57.59 -32.78
#